data_AF-A0A381LC28-F1
#
_entry.id   AF-A0A381LC28-F1
#
_cell.length_a   1.000
_cell.length_b   1.000
_cell.length_c   1.000
_cell.angle_alpha   90.00
_cell.angle_beta   90.00
_cell.angle_gamma   90.00
#
_symmetry.space_group_name_H-M   'P 1'
#
loop_
_entity.id
_entity.type
_entity.pdbx_description
1 polymer ?
#
loop_
_entity_poly.entity_id
_entity_poly.type
_entity_poly.pdbx_seq_one_letter_code
_entity_poly.pdbx_strand_id
1 'polypeptide(L)'
;MTDPKKPLWRFAIPISPTEKSYRPTHRAGSARGAIAWDMSYTSTICLEGGESELENVLKAVGITEPWLWNENNTKWKNGTKAWNGWLIRLIEEKIILIGLCTALWFSPAPCIGPETSQKDSKRLWNRVLIRLHPSAFLEAWTELLRLSKLQRPVVHIHDLRFEVGSIEITGPGSTEALLGILHPHSSCQASDKIHAETFTSLAGVTNPSALPPGAVLAFSILDPRLRYPARPVDLPSATDEAAKFNLLKILSAWPPGTCTSSSALLDPDVRFKATRLPSQKALNRRKGLAPPGSYPALTENDPPIPVILLASRPNPSVSTQGTWTLLAPWKCILPIWYGLVHYPLSTGQNIRFGGLQELRQIHFERRIPWFPGDYPGTKAGFSWETQERLERHQDWAKRPKGKRVEWSSLDLGNKRKGEVGLGWSNDFEYVLQASLLGDDNSVDKDVNSNPSASLPVEHITGKNFTTILSNRKLVTPPANKIATVHITLLGRGVATACARIYRLPRQTTKNTDISLSGTLPATLREQWLSLLPSKSKSKLTASSKVRLANRSERIPLNVPLSKRVQLLAKSLLQEPPLPYPCQGENKGVTPLVPDVEDLIGFVTTGEFCLADGGGTAMGSLLVSRALEGAGFSGSKPDQGARLCIVRNAGENVARLARWEVANG
;
A
#
# COMPACT_ATOMS: atom_id res chain seq x y z
N MET A 1 -19.38 7.35 3.93
CA MET A 1 -18.39 8.01 4.82
C MET A 1 -18.47 7.39 6.20
N THR A 2 -17.43 7.52 7.03
CA THR A 2 -17.51 7.16 8.45
C THR A 2 -18.54 8.03 9.16
N ASP A 3 -19.23 7.47 10.15
CA ASP A 3 -20.20 8.21 10.96
C ASP A 3 -19.48 9.36 11.69
N PRO A 4 -19.96 10.62 11.64
CA PRO A 4 -19.39 11.73 12.41
C PRO A 4 -19.24 11.44 13.91
N LYS A 5 -20.09 10.58 14.49
CA LYS A 5 -20.00 10.15 15.90
C LYS A 5 -18.91 9.11 16.15
N LYS A 6 -18.43 8.43 15.10
CA LYS A 6 -17.35 7.44 15.14
C LYS A 6 -16.31 7.79 14.06
N PRO A 7 -15.60 8.92 14.21
CA PRO A 7 -14.66 9.38 13.20
C PRO A 7 -13.43 8.45 13.15
N LEU A 8 -12.96 8.17 11.94
CA LEU A 8 -11.73 7.39 11.75
C LEU A 8 -10.54 8.34 11.79
N TRP A 9 -9.58 8.08 12.68
CA TRP A 9 -8.42 8.94 12.93
C TRP A 9 -8.79 10.40 13.22
N ARG A 10 -9.96 10.64 13.83
CA ARG A 10 -10.54 11.96 14.12
C ARG A 10 -11.04 12.73 12.88
N PHE A 11 -11.17 12.06 11.74
CA PHE A 11 -11.75 12.62 10.51
C PHE A 11 -12.98 11.83 10.06
N ALA A 12 -13.87 12.49 9.32
CA ALA A 12 -14.95 11.82 8.60
C ALA A 12 -14.47 11.44 7.20
N ILE A 13 -14.11 10.18 6.99
CA ILE A 13 -13.42 9.71 5.77
C ILE A 13 -14.39 8.97 4.83
N PRO A 14 -14.33 9.17 3.51
CA PRO A 14 -15.07 8.35 2.56
C PRO A 14 -14.59 6.89 2.59
N ILE A 15 -15.49 5.95 2.91
CA ILE A 15 -15.18 4.52 3.00
C ILE A 15 -15.23 3.87 1.62
N SER A 16 -16.36 4.01 0.94
CA SER A 16 -16.59 3.50 -0.41
C SER A 16 -17.69 4.32 -1.09
N PRO A 17 -17.72 4.37 -2.43
CA PRO A 17 -18.82 4.97 -3.19
C PRO A 17 -20.10 4.15 -3.05
N THR A 18 -21.24 4.75 -3.40
CA THR A 18 -22.55 4.08 -3.36
C THR A 18 -22.71 3.04 -4.48
N GLU A 19 -22.06 3.27 -5.63
CA GLU A 19 -22.01 2.30 -6.72
C GLU A 19 -21.05 1.15 -6.39
N LYS A 20 -21.39 -0.07 -6.80
CA LYS A 20 -20.50 -1.23 -6.69
C LYS A 20 -19.28 -1.06 -7.60
N SER A 21 -18.16 -0.67 -7.01
CA SER A 21 -16.96 -0.18 -7.67
C SER A 21 -15.81 -1.19 -7.78
N TYR A 22 -15.85 -2.38 -7.18
CA TYR A 22 -14.68 -3.28 -7.12
C TYR A 22 -13.98 -3.56 -8.47
N ARG A 23 -14.71 -4.13 -9.46
CA ARG A 23 -14.17 -4.34 -10.82
C ARG A 23 -13.95 -3.04 -11.61
N PRO A 24 -14.85 -2.04 -11.52
CA PRO A 24 -14.61 -0.70 -12.05
C PRO A 24 -13.29 -0.04 -11.58
N THR A 25 -12.93 -0.18 -10.30
CA THR A 25 -11.72 0.34 -9.67
C THR A 25 -10.47 -0.30 -10.26
N HIS A 26 -10.41 -1.64 -10.31
CA HIS A 26 -9.31 -2.36 -10.98
C HIS A 26 -9.14 -1.92 -12.44
N ARG A 27 -10.25 -1.79 -13.20
CA ARG A 27 -10.18 -1.37 -14.61
C ARG A 27 -9.69 0.07 -14.79
N ALA A 28 -10.13 0.99 -13.93
CA ALA A 28 -9.72 2.40 -13.98
C ALA A 28 -8.26 2.58 -13.54
N GLY A 29 -7.81 1.84 -12.51
CA GLY A 29 -6.45 1.92 -12.00
C GLY A 29 -5.40 1.23 -12.86
N SER A 30 -5.77 0.18 -13.63
CA SER A 30 -4.83 -0.66 -14.36
C SER A 30 -4.89 -0.54 -15.88
N ALA A 31 -6.10 -0.46 -16.48
CA ALA A 31 -6.28 -0.66 -17.92
C ALA A 31 -6.45 0.65 -18.72
N ARG A 32 -7.59 1.32 -18.56
CA ARG A 32 -7.96 2.53 -19.33
C ARG A 32 -8.90 3.39 -18.48
N GLY A 33 -8.33 4.37 -17.78
CA GLY A 33 -9.06 5.28 -16.92
C GLY A 33 -8.14 5.96 -15.89
N ALA A 34 -8.77 6.64 -14.95
CA ALA A 34 -8.12 7.18 -13.77
C ALA A 34 -9.07 7.09 -12.58
N ILE A 35 -8.51 6.91 -11.39
CA ILE A 35 -9.23 7.00 -10.12
C ILE A 35 -8.54 8.04 -9.24
N ALA A 36 -9.32 8.89 -8.60
CA ALA A 36 -8.87 9.95 -7.71
C ALA A 36 -9.41 9.74 -6.29
N TRP A 37 -8.63 10.16 -5.31
CA TRP A 37 -9.02 10.16 -3.90
C TRP A 37 -8.71 11.49 -3.25
N ASP A 38 -9.59 11.92 -2.35
CA ASP A 38 -9.31 13.02 -1.44
C ASP A 38 -8.45 12.51 -0.28
N MET A 39 -7.18 12.90 -0.29
CA MET A 39 -6.16 12.52 0.69
C MET A 39 -5.86 13.68 1.65
N SER A 40 -6.73 14.69 1.74
CA SER A 40 -6.54 15.87 2.58
C SER A 40 -6.42 15.53 4.08
N TYR A 41 -6.91 14.37 4.52
CA TYR A 41 -6.71 13.88 5.89
C TYR A 41 -5.25 13.45 6.20
N THR A 42 -4.38 13.36 5.19
CA THR A 42 -2.96 13.03 5.38
C THR A 42 -2.26 14.17 6.10
N SER A 43 -1.65 13.86 7.23
CA SER A 43 -1.03 14.89 8.07
C SER A 43 0.22 15.46 7.42
N THR A 44 0.34 16.78 7.48
CA THR A 44 1.44 17.54 6.90
C THR A 44 2.09 18.40 7.99
N ILE A 45 3.41 18.27 8.13
CA ILE A 45 4.24 18.98 9.11
C ILE A 45 5.31 19.76 8.34
N CYS A 46 5.55 21.02 8.71
CA CYS A 46 6.67 21.78 8.16
C CYS A 46 7.70 22.04 9.26
N LEU A 47 8.97 21.69 8.99
CA LEU A 47 10.11 22.07 9.81
C LEU A 47 10.79 23.27 9.18
N GLU A 48 11.24 24.22 9.99
CA GLU A 48 11.91 25.44 9.53
C GLU A 48 13.13 25.71 10.41
N GLY A 49 14.30 25.88 9.80
CA GLY A 49 15.56 26.06 10.53
C GLY A 49 16.78 26.23 9.64
N GLY A 50 17.96 26.24 10.27
CA GLY A 50 19.23 26.17 9.54
C GLY A 50 19.47 24.77 8.98
N GLU A 51 20.38 24.67 8.00
CA GLU A 51 20.65 23.42 7.29
C GLU A 51 21.17 22.31 8.22
N SER A 52 22.17 22.63 9.03
CA SER A 52 22.82 21.69 9.95
C SER A 52 21.86 21.17 11.02
N GLU A 53 21.01 22.04 11.57
CA GLU A 53 20.07 21.66 12.62
C GLU A 53 18.94 20.78 12.07
N LEU A 54 18.44 21.10 10.87
CA LEU A 54 17.46 20.26 10.18
C LEU A 54 18.04 18.90 9.82
N GLU A 55 19.28 18.86 9.32
CA GLU A 55 19.98 17.61 9.03
C GLU A 55 20.09 16.72 10.27
N ASN A 56 20.46 17.29 11.42
CA ASN A 56 20.53 16.56 12.68
C ASN A 56 19.17 15.98 13.10
N VAL A 57 18.09 16.77 13.01
CA VAL A 57 16.74 16.30 13.33
C VAL A 57 16.31 15.19 12.38
N LEU A 58 16.50 15.37 11.07
CA LEU A 58 16.06 14.39 10.07
C LEU A 58 16.85 13.07 10.18
N LYS A 59 18.16 13.12 10.42
CA LYS A 59 18.98 11.92 10.71
C LYS A 59 18.50 11.21 11.97
N ALA A 60 18.16 11.94 13.03
CA ALA A 60 17.66 11.37 14.28
C ALA A 60 16.30 10.66 14.11
N VAL A 61 15.45 11.09 13.18
CA VAL A 61 14.17 10.43 12.85
C VAL A 61 14.32 9.34 11.76
N GLY A 62 15.55 8.99 11.38
CA GLY A 62 15.84 7.85 10.49
C GLY A 62 16.01 8.20 9.01
N ILE A 63 16.10 9.48 8.67
CA ILE A 63 16.42 9.93 7.30
C ILE A 63 17.95 9.94 7.13
N THR A 64 18.55 8.76 7.06
CA THR A 64 20.01 8.58 7.10
C THR A 64 20.63 8.14 5.78
N GLU A 65 19.83 8.01 4.71
CA GLU A 65 20.29 7.53 3.41
C GLU A 65 21.45 8.41 2.86
N PRO A 66 22.61 7.83 2.51
CA PRO A 66 23.81 8.62 2.16
C PRO A 66 23.57 9.59 1.00
N TRP A 67 22.77 9.18 0.01
CA TRP A 67 22.51 10.00 -1.18
C TRP A 67 21.77 11.31 -0.89
N LEU A 68 21.16 11.48 0.29
CA LEU A 68 20.48 12.72 0.68
C LEU A 68 21.46 13.80 1.15
N TRP A 69 22.57 13.37 1.76
CA TRP A 69 23.48 14.25 2.50
C TRP A 69 24.83 14.47 1.79
N ASN A 70 25.12 13.67 0.77
CA ASN A 70 26.33 13.84 -0.05
C ASN A 70 26.31 15.18 -0.81
N GLU A 71 27.44 15.89 -0.81
CA GLU A 71 27.62 17.18 -1.49
C GLU A 71 27.31 17.12 -2.99
N ASN A 72 27.57 15.97 -3.63
CA ASN A 72 27.34 15.75 -5.05
C ASN A 72 25.86 15.64 -5.45
N ASN A 73 24.93 15.46 -4.50
CA ASN A 73 23.51 15.25 -4.82
C ASN A 73 22.62 16.41 -4.37
N THR A 74 22.76 17.52 -5.09
CA THR A 74 22.00 18.75 -4.89
C THR A 74 20.50 18.61 -5.17
N LYS A 75 20.06 17.54 -5.85
CA LYS A 75 18.64 17.36 -6.25
C LYS A 75 17.67 17.32 -5.07
N TRP A 76 18.07 16.66 -3.98
CA TRP A 76 17.30 16.63 -2.74
C TRP A 76 17.20 18.03 -2.11
N LYS A 77 18.35 18.69 -1.90
CA LYS A 77 18.43 20.04 -1.31
C LYS A 77 17.76 21.12 -2.18
N ASN A 78 17.70 20.91 -3.49
CA ASN A 78 16.97 21.78 -4.43
C ASN A 78 15.45 21.52 -4.43
N GLY A 79 14.96 20.48 -3.75
CA GLY A 79 13.53 20.15 -3.65
C GLY A 79 12.92 19.46 -4.86
N THR A 80 13.76 18.98 -5.78
CA THR A 80 13.31 18.37 -7.05
C THR A 80 13.06 16.87 -6.93
N LYS A 81 13.50 16.28 -5.81
CA LYS A 81 13.35 14.87 -5.49
C LYS A 81 12.73 14.69 -4.11
N ALA A 82 11.76 13.80 -4.00
CA ALA A 82 11.12 13.38 -2.76
C ALA A 82 11.84 12.17 -2.15
N TRP A 83 11.85 12.12 -0.82
CA TRP A 83 12.25 10.96 -0.06
C TRP A 83 11.01 10.26 0.48
N ASN A 84 10.96 8.93 0.35
CA ASN A 84 9.91 8.10 0.92
C ASN A 84 10.58 7.05 1.82
N GLY A 85 10.10 6.89 3.04
CA GLY A 85 10.65 5.91 3.96
C GLY A 85 9.97 5.91 5.32
N TRP A 86 10.63 5.25 6.28
CA TRP A 86 10.13 5.09 7.63
C TRP A 86 10.64 6.18 8.56
N LEU A 87 9.74 6.80 9.31
CA LEU A 87 10.12 7.56 10.50
C LEU A 87 10.35 6.59 11.66
N ILE A 88 11.46 6.78 12.38
CA ILE A 88 11.83 5.94 13.52
C ILE A 88 11.93 6.78 14.79
N ARG A 89 11.73 6.11 15.93
CA ARG A 89 12.11 6.58 17.26
C ARG A 89 13.19 5.66 17.80
N LEU A 90 14.22 6.24 18.41
CA LEU A 90 15.28 5.52 19.12
C LEU A 90 15.03 5.60 20.63
N ILE A 91 14.91 4.46 21.30
CA ILE A 91 14.80 4.35 22.77
C ILE A 91 15.80 3.29 23.24
N GLU A 92 16.78 3.67 24.08
CA GLU A 92 17.73 2.72 24.69
C GLU A 92 18.30 1.71 23.66
N GLU A 93 18.75 2.24 22.50
CA GLU A 93 19.27 1.48 21.34
C GLU A 93 18.26 0.63 20.55
N LYS A 94 16.98 0.61 20.94
CA LYS A 94 15.89 -0.02 20.18
C LYS A 94 15.32 0.93 19.14
N ILE A 95 15.17 0.43 17.91
CA ILE A 95 14.53 1.13 16.80
C ILE A 95 13.03 0.79 16.79
N ILE A 96 12.19 1.80 16.98
CA ILE A 96 10.73 1.69 16.89
C ILE A 96 10.26 2.39 15.62
N LEU A 97 9.52 1.69 14.77
CA LEU A 97 8.92 2.26 13.56
C LEU A 97 7.64 3.04 13.90
N ILE A 98 7.60 4.32 13.57
CA ILE A 98 6.44 5.20 13.81
C ILE A 98 5.43 5.06 12.66
N GLY A 99 5.91 5.26 11.43
CA GLY A 99 5.07 5.22 10.24
C GLY A 99 5.82 5.60 8.96
N LEU A 100 5.21 5.30 7.82
CA LEU A 100 5.69 5.72 6.52
C LEU A 100 5.49 7.23 6.34
N CYS A 101 6.47 7.90 5.74
CA CYS A 101 6.37 9.29 5.40
C CYS A 101 7.03 9.62 4.05
N THR A 102 6.58 10.76 3.50
CA THR A 102 7.22 11.44 2.38
C THR A 102 7.80 12.75 2.88
N ALA A 103 9.10 12.96 2.66
CA ALA A 103 9.77 14.21 2.99
C ALA A 103 10.17 14.96 1.71
N LEU A 104 10.13 16.29 1.77
CA LEU A 104 10.58 17.20 0.73
C LEU A 104 11.39 18.33 1.36
N TRP A 105 12.56 18.63 0.80
CA TRP A 105 13.37 19.75 1.22
C TRP A 105 13.15 20.95 0.31
N PHE A 106 13.06 22.15 0.88
CA PHE A 106 12.98 23.39 0.13
C PHE A 106 14.03 24.36 0.66
N SER A 107 14.95 24.73 -0.22
CA SER A 107 15.90 25.80 0.05
C SER A 107 15.26 27.15 -0.28
N PRO A 108 15.49 28.20 0.53
CA PRO A 108 15.06 29.55 0.19
C PRO A 108 15.73 29.98 -1.13
N ALA A 109 14.97 30.62 -2.01
CA ALA A 109 15.54 31.18 -3.23
C ALA A 109 16.59 32.24 -2.85
N PRO A 110 17.78 32.27 -3.49
CA PRO A 110 18.73 33.35 -3.27
C PRO A 110 18.06 34.66 -3.73
N CYS A 111 17.85 35.58 -2.79
CA CYS A 111 17.31 36.89 -3.11
C CYS A 111 18.35 37.68 -3.92
N ILE A 112 18.25 37.66 -5.25
CA ILE A 112 18.96 38.61 -6.11
C ILE A 112 18.12 39.90 -6.11
N GLY A 113 18.23 40.67 -5.03
CA GLY A 113 17.73 42.04 -4.97
C GLY A 113 18.90 43.01 -5.09
N PRO A 114 18.75 44.16 -5.78
CA PRO A 114 19.80 45.17 -5.81
C PRO A 114 20.03 45.68 -4.39
N GLU A 115 21.31 45.83 -4.03
CA GLU A 115 21.73 46.38 -2.75
C GLU A 115 21.07 47.74 -2.53
N THR A 116 20.10 47.82 -1.63
CA THR A 116 19.79 49.07 -0.95
C THR A 116 19.04 48.79 0.36
N SER A 117 19.69 49.21 1.45
CA SER A 117 19.10 49.58 2.73
C SER A 117 18.75 48.43 3.69
N GLN A 118 19.69 48.21 4.61
CA GLN A 118 19.60 47.46 5.86
C GLN A 118 18.37 47.86 6.70
N LYS A 119 17.51 46.88 6.99
CA LYS A 119 16.96 46.50 8.31
C LYS A 119 15.87 45.46 8.06
N ASP A 120 16.01 44.29 8.68
CA ASP A 120 15.23 43.06 8.50
C ASP A 120 15.62 42.20 7.28
N SER A 121 16.86 41.69 7.27
CA SER A 121 17.13 40.43 6.57
C SER A 121 16.33 39.33 7.25
N LYS A 122 15.09 39.11 6.80
CA LYS A 122 14.29 37.93 7.17
C LYS A 122 15.21 36.71 7.02
N ARG A 123 15.56 36.08 8.14
CA ARG A 123 16.45 34.91 8.15
C ARG A 123 15.90 33.90 7.16
N LEU A 124 16.65 33.64 6.08
CA LEU A 124 16.28 32.68 5.06
C LEU A 124 16.47 31.28 5.63
N TRP A 125 15.42 30.72 6.21
CA TRP A 125 15.43 29.37 6.74
C TRP A 125 15.08 28.34 5.68
N ASN A 126 15.75 27.20 5.75
CA ASN A 126 15.37 26.02 4.99
C ASN A 126 14.07 25.47 5.56
N ARG A 127 13.24 24.89 4.67
CA ARG A 127 11.97 24.30 5.07
C ARG A 127 11.90 22.86 4.61
N VAL A 128 11.38 21.99 5.48
CA VAL A 128 11.20 20.57 5.17
C VAL A 128 9.76 20.21 5.39
N LEU A 129 9.10 19.73 4.34
CA LEU A 129 7.74 19.22 4.41
C LEU A 129 7.79 17.72 4.69
N ILE A 130 7.14 17.29 5.76
CA ILE A 130 6.96 15.87 6.11
C ILE A 130 5.47 15.55 6.03
N ARG A 131 5.14 14.53 5.23
CA ARG A 131 3.77 14.02 5.07
C ARG A 131 3.68 12.60 5.56
N LEU A 132 2.69 12.32 6.39
CA LEU A 132 2.49 11.01 6.99
C LEU A 132 1.02 10.74 7.25
N HIS A 133 0.70 9.46 7.42
CA HIS A 133 -0.66 9.03 7.70
C HIS A 133 -1.16 9.57 9.07
N PRO A 134 -2.43 10.02 9.22
CA PRO A 134 -2.92 10.67 10.44
C PRO A 134 -2.85 9.83 11.70
N SER A 135 -2.95 8.50 11.59
CA SER A 135 -2.83 7.59 12.75
C SER A 135 -1.44 7.64 13.40
N ALA A 136 -0.38 7.95 12.63
CA ALA A 136 0.99 8.09 13.12
C ALA A 136 1.37 9.53 13.51
N PHE A 137 0.48 10.50 13.24
CA PHE A 137 0.77 11.93 13.41
C PHE A 137 1.17 12.30 14.83
N LEU A 138 0.39 11.88 15.83
CA LEU A 138 0.65 12.28 17.22
C LEU A 138 2.02 11.78 17.68
N GLU A 139 2.36 10.55 17.33
CA GLU A 139 3.64 9.95 17.70
C GLU A 139 4.81 10.66 17.02
N ALA A 140 4.73 10.87 15.70
CA ALA A 140 5.76 11.59 14.95
C ALA A 140 5.91 13.05 15.43
N TRP A 141 4.80 13.74 15.69
CA TRP A 141 4.79 15.12 16.17
C TRP A 141 5.51 15.23 17.53
N THR A 142 5.21 14.34 18.47
CA THR A 142 5.87 14.34 19.79
C THR A 142 7.37 14.08 19.68
N GLU A 143 7.78 13.19 18.78
CA GLU A 143 9.20 12.88 18.57
C GLU A 143 9.95 14.04 17.90
N LEU A 144 9.37 14.62 16.83
CA LEU A 144 9.93 15.78 16.16
C LEU A 144 10.05 16.98 17.11
N LEU A 145 9.03 17.23 17.94
CA LEU A 145 9.04 18.30 18.92
C LEU A 145 10.10 18.09 20.01
N ARG A 146 10.34 16.84 20.41
CA ARG A 146 11.42 16.50 21.35
C ARG A 146 12.78 16.79 20.72
N LEU A 147 13.00 16.34 19.49
CA LEU A 147 14.27 16.49 18.78
C LEU A 147 14.57 17.94 18.38
N SER A 148 13.56 18.71 18.00
CA SER A 148 13.74 20.11 17.61
C SER A 148 14.18 20.99 18.78
N LYS A 149 13.65 20.74 19.98
CA LYS A 149 14.05 21.44 21.22
C LYS A 149 15.46 21.12 21.68
N LEU A 150 16.03 19.99 21.24
CA LEU A 150 17.41 19.61 21.56
C LEU A 150 18.42 20.37 20.68
N GLN A 151 18.02 20.89 19.52
CA GLN A 151 18.89 21.65 18.65
C GLN A 151 19.09 23.09 19.14
N ARG A 152 20.27 23.64 18.85
CA ARG A 152 20.60 25.05 19.09
C ARG A 152 21.22 25.64 17.82
N PRO A 153 20.58 26.58 17.11
CA PRO A 153 19.24 27.16 17.35
C PRO A 153 18.10 26.12 17.23
N VAL A 154 16.96 26.45 17.84
CA VAL A 154 15.77 25.58 17.83
C VAL A 154 15.18 25.53 16.43
N VAL A 155 14.86 24.31 15.96
CA VAL A 155 14.10 24.11 14.72
C VAL A 155 12.61 24.38 14.99
N HIS A 156 12.01 25.27 14.21
CA HIS A 156 10.58 25.58 14.30
C HIS A 156 9.75 24.47 13.63
N ILE A 157 8.63 24.11 14.25
CA ILE A 157 7.71 23.10 13.74
C ILE A 157 6.33 23.74 13.58
N HIS A 158 5.76 23.61 12.39
CA HIS A 158 4.44 24.10 12.04
C HIS A 158 3.52 22.94 11.67
N ASP A 159 2.30 22.94 12.21
CA ASP A 159 1.24 22.00 11.85
C ASP A 159 0.45 22.53 10.66
N LEU A 160 0.47 21.81 9.53
CA LEU A 160 -0.19 22.23 8.29
C LEU A 160 -1.40 21.34 7.93
N ARG A 161 -1.91 20.52 8.86
CA ARG A 161 -3.02 19.57 8.62
C ARG A 161 -4.26 20.18 7.99
N PHE A 162 -4.61 21.42 8.35
CA PHE A 162 -5.80 22.11 7.85
C PHE A 162 -5.46 23.24 6.87
N GLU A 163 -4.18 23.39 6.51
CA GLU A 163 -3.70 24.44 5.61
C GLU A 163 -3.36 23.90 4.22
N VAL A 164 -2.81 22.69 4.16
CA VAL A 164 -2.44 22.01 2.92
C VAL A 164 -3.30 20.77 2.77
N GLY A 165 -4.09 20.71 1.69
CA GLY A 165 -4.83 19.51 1.33
C GLY A 165 -4.14 18.74 0.23
N SER A 166 -4.64 17.55 -0.08
CA SER A 166 -4.03 16.72 -1.12
C SER A 166 -5.01 15.83 -1.86
N ILE A 167 -4.74 15.62 -3.14
CA ILE A 167 -5.49 14.72 -4.01
C ILE A 167 -4.51 13.69 -4.56
N GLU A 168 -4.86 12.42 -4.47
CA GLU A 168 -4.11 11.35 -5.15
C GLU A 168 -4.87 10.88 -6.37
N ILE A 169 -4.16 10.73 -7.49
CA ILE A 169 -4.72 10.23 -8.75
C ILE A 169 -3.84 9.12 -9.29
N THR A 170 -4.50 8.06 -9.73
CA THR A 170 -3.85 6.85 -10.20
C THR A 170 -4.48 6.34 -11.48
N GLY A 171 -3.67 5.75 -12.34
CA GLY A 171 -4.10 5.05 -13.55
C GLY A 171 -3.59 5.71 -14.83
N PRO A 172 -3.79 5.05 -15.99
CA PRO A 172 -3.26 5.51 -17.27
C PRO A 172 -3.67 6.94 -17.70
N GLY A 173 -4.88 7.37 -17.31
CA GLY A 173 -5.40 8.71 -17.61
C GLY A 173 -5.09 9.76 -16.54
N SER A 174 -4.27 9.44 -15.53
CA SER A 174 -4.01 10.35 -14.40
C SER A 174 -3.24 11.61 -14.81
N THR A 175 -2.20 11.49 -15.62
CA THR A 175 -1.43 12.64 -16.12
C THR A 175 -2.29 13.51 -17.05
N GLU A 176 -3.07 12.89 -17.93
CA GLU A 176 -4.01 13.60 -18.82
C GLU A 176 -5.02 14.44 -18.02
N ALA A 177 -5.64 13.82 -17.02
CA ALA A 177 -6.57 14.50 -16.12
C ALA A 177 -5.95 15.71 -15.43
N LEU A 178 -4.73 15.57 -14.92
CA LEU A 178 -4.03 16.68 -14.27
C LEU A 178 -3.68 17.78 -15.27
N LEU A 179 -3.23 17.45 -16.48
CA LEU A 179 -2.93 18.43 -17.52
C LEU A 179 -4.15 19.23 -17.98
N GLY A 180 -5.31 18.59 -18.01
CA GLY A 180 -6.57 19.22 -18.40
C GLY A 180 -7.16 20.16 -17.35
N ILE A 181 -6.74 20.05 -16.09
CA ILE A 181 -7.26 20.84 -14.96
C ILE A 181 -6.23 21.87 -14.45
N LEU A 182 -4.96 21.48 -14.37
CA LEU A 182 -3.89 22.30 -13.81
C LEU A 182 -3.23 23.14 -14.89
N HIS A 183 -3.72 24.36 -15.06
CA HIS A 183 -3.15 25.30 -16.02
C HIS A 183 -2.15 26.25 -15.33
N PRO A 184 -0.89 26.31 -15.78
CA PRO A 184 0.11 27.21 -15.20
C PRO A 184 -0.31 28.68 -15.23
N HIS A 185 0.02 29.40 -14.16
CA HIS A 185 -0.16 30.85 -14.06
C HIS A 185 0.93 31.59 -14.86
N SER A 186 0.60 32.72 -15.49
CA SER A 186 1.55 33.48 -16.35
C SER A 186 2.64 34.22 -15.56
N SER A 187 2.35 34.59 -14.31
CA SER A 187 3.27 35.34 -13.40
C SER A 187 4.35 34.48 -12.71
N CYS A 188 4.69 33.32 -13.26
CA CYS A 188 5.63 32.38 -12.65
C CYS A 188 7.08 32.89 -12.68
N GLN A 189 7.84 32.64 -11.61
CA GLN A 189 9.29 32.85 -11.58
C GLN A 189 9.99 31.94 -12.62
N ALA A 190 11.25 32.22 -12.96
CA ALA A 190 11.98 31.45 -13.97
C ALA A 190 12.04 29.94 -13.64
N SER A 191 12.21 29.58 -12.36
CA SER A 191 12.16 28.18 -11.90
C SER A 191 10.76 27.57 -12.09
N ASP A 192 9.72 28.25 -11.61
CA ASP A 192 8.32 27.83 -11.74
C ASP A 192 7.93 27.58 -13.21
N LYS A 193 8.45 28.39 -14.14
CA LYS A 193 8.24 28.22 -15.58
C LYS A 193 8.82 26.91 -16.09
N ILE A 194 10.04 26.54 -15.70
CA ILE A 194 10.66 25.26 -16.10
C ILE A 194 9.83 24.07 -15.60
N HIS A 195 9.38 24.11 -14.35
CA HIS A 195 8.53 23.07 -13.78
C HIS A 195 7.17 22.97 -14.51
N ALA A 196 6.54 24.11 -14.82
CA ALA A 196 5.26 24.19 -15.54
C ALA A 196 5.36 23.74 -17.01
N GLU A 197 6.41 24.14 -17.72
CA GLU A 197 6.69 23.72 -19.10
C GLU A 197 7.00 22.23 -19.15
N THR A 198 7.79 21.72 -18.20
CA THR A 198 8.06 20.28 -18.08
C THR A 198 6.76 19.53 -17.85
N PHE A 199 5.91 19.99 -16.92
CA PHE A 199 4.59 19.39 -16.66
C PHE A 199 3.75 19.32 -17.93
N THR A 200 3.59 20.43 -18.64
CA THR A 200 2.82 20.51 -19.90
C THR A 200 3.37 19.54 -20.95
N SER A 201 4.69 19.35 -20.98
CA SER A 201 5.38 18.44 -21.89
C SER A 201 5.22 16.96 -21.54
N LEU A 202 4.61 16.62 -20.39
CA LEU A 202 4.28 15.24 -20.01
C LEU A 202 3.00 14.73 -20.69
N ALA A 203 2.41 15.50 -21.61
CA ALA A 203 1.31 15.03 -22.45
C ALA A 203 1.70 13.74 -23.18
N GLY A 204 0.98 12.65 -22.91
CA GLY A 204 1.27 11.30 -23.43
C GLY A 204 1.91 10.33 -22.43
N VAL A 205 2.32 10.79 -21.24
CA VAL A 205 2.78 9.88 -20.17
C VAL A 205 1.59 9.12 -19.58
N THR A 206 1.52 7.83 -19.88
CA THR A 206 0.46 6.95 -19.37
C THR A 206 0.75 6.43 -17.96
N ASN A 207 2.01 6.10 -17.62
CA ASN A 207 2.35 5.60 -16.29
C ASN A 207 3.22 6.62 -15.54
N PRO A 208 2.76 7.21 -14.42
CA PRO A 208 3.56 8.12 -13.60
C PRO A 208 4.84 7.47 -13.07
N SER A 209 4.86 6.14 -12.92
CA SER A 209 6.07 5.41 -12.55
C SER A 209 7.19 5.57 -13.58
N ALA A 210 6.93 5.94 -14.84
CA ALA A 210 7.97 6.16 -15.85
C ALA A 210 8.86 7.37 -15.55
N LEU A 211 8.39 8.27 -14.69
CA LEU A 211 9.15 9.44 -14.26
C LEU A 211 10.33 9.04 -13.36
N PRO A 212 11.34 9.92 -13.19
CA PRO A 212 12.41 9.69 -12.23
C PRO A 212 11.86 9.43 -10.83
N PRO A 213 12.51 8.57 -10.03
CA PRO A 213 12.00 8.16 -8.73
C PRO A 213 11.92 9.36 -7.77
N GLY A 214 10.72 9.62 -7.27
CA GLY A 214 10.44 10.74 -6.38
C GLY A 214 10.44 12.10 -7.10
N ALA A 215 10.13 12.15 -8.40
CA ALA A 215 10.08 13.41 -9.13
C ALA A 215 9.06 14.40 -8.53
N VAL A 216 9.50 15.65 -8.36
CA VAL A 216 8.71 16.76 -7.80
C VAL A 216 8.59 17.87 -8.84
N LEU A 217 7.38 18.37 -9.03
CA LEU A 217 7.12 19.58 -9.81
C LEU A 217 6.39 20.60 -8.93
N ALA A 218 7.00 21.76 -8.72
CA ALA A 218 6.41 22.85 -7.93
C ALA A 218 6.23 24.07 -8.83
N PHE A 219 5.00 24.56 -8.97
CA PHE A 219 4.67 25.74 -9.77
C PHE A 219 3.31 26.30 -9.34
N SER A 220 2.95 27.48 -9.84
CA SER A 220 1.65 28.10 -9.57
C SER A 220 0.65 27.87 -10.71
N ILE A 221 -0.61 27.61 -10.38
CA ILE A 221 -1.71 27.40 -11.32
C ILE A 221 -2.76 28.51 -11.23
N LEU A 222 -3.59 28.58 -12.27
CA LEU A 222 -4.84 29.36 -12.30
C LEU A 222 -5.94 28.66 -11.48
N ASP A 223 -6.96 29.41 -11.05
CA ASP A 223 -8.21 28.81 -10.55
C ASP A 223 -8.82 27.90 -11.63
N PRO A 224 -8.93 26.57 -11.42
CA PRO A 224 -9.45 25.64 -12.42
C PRO A 224 -10.86 25.98 -12.89
N ARG A 225 -11.65 26.68 -12.06
CA ARG A 225 -13.03 27.07 -12.39
C ARG A 225 -13.10 28.11 -13.50
N LEU A 226 -12.04 28.88 -13.74
CA LEU A 226 -11.99 29.83 -14.87
C LEU A 226 -12.08 29.11 -16.21
N ARG A 227 -11.51 27.91 -16.30
CA ARG A 227 -11.49 27.08 -17.51
C ARG A 227 -12.51 25.94 -17.49
N TYR A 228 -13.60 26.10 -16.75
CA TYR A 228 -14.71 25.14 -16.72
C TYR A 228 -15.80 25.49 -17.75
N PRO A 229 -16.34 24.52 -18.54
CA PRO A 229 -16.00 23.09 -18.52
C PRO A 229 -14.62 22.81 -19.12
N ALA A 230 -13.89 21.88 -18.52
CA ALA A 230 -12.55 21.53 -18.98
C ALA A 230 -12.60 20.91 -20.37
N ARG A 231 -11.65 21.28 -21.23
CA ARG A 231 -11.49 20.71 -22.57
C ARG A 231 -10.51 19.54 -22.52
N PRO A 232 -10.71 18.49 -23.32
CA PRO A 232 -9.71 17.44 -23.48
C PRO A 232 -8.38 18.04 -23.87
N VAL A 233 -7.30 17.49 -23.29
CA VAL A 233 -5.93 17.84 -23.67
C VAL A 233 -5.63 17.22 -25.04
N ASP A 234 -5.00 17.99 -25.92
CA ASP A 234 -4.49 17.50 -27.19
C ASP A 234 -3.31 16.55 -26.92
N LEU A 235 -3.59 15.25 -26.95
CA LEU A 235 -2.57 14.22 -26.77
C LEU A 235 -1.90 13.89 -28.10
N PRO A 236 -0.57 13.64 -28.11
CA PRO A 236 0.10 13.18 -29.32
C PRO A 236 -0.49 11.84 -29.77
N SER A 237 -0.63 11.67 -31.10
CA SER A 237 -1.14 10.42 -31.66
C SER A 237 -0.25 9.24 -31.26
N ALA A 238 -0.85 8.07 -31.04
CA ALA A 238 -0.11 6.86 -30.73
C ALA A 238 0.89 6.44 -31.83
N THR A 239 0.75 6.96 -33.06
CA THR A 239 1.65 6.73 -34.20
C THR A 239 2.74 7.79 -34.37
N ASP A 240 2.72 8.87 -33.58
CA ASP A 240 3.72 9.93 -33.69
C ASP A 240 5.01 9.54 -32.94
N GLU A 241 5.97 8.99 -33.67
CA GLU A 241 7.27 8.58 -33.13
C GLU A 241 8.14 9.79 -32.71
N ALA A 242 7.97 10.95 -33.34
CA ALA A 242 8.74 12.14 -32.99
C ALA A 242 8.31 12.69 -31.62
N ALA A 243 7.01 12.72 -31.35
CA ALA A 243 6.48 13.11 -30.03
C ALA A 243 6.95 12.15 -28.93
N LYS A 244 6.94 10.83 -29.18
CA LYS A 244 7.46 9.84 -28.22
C LYS A 244 8.95 10.02 -27.96
N PHE A 245 9.74 10.27 -29.00
CA PHE A 245 11.17 10.52 -28.87
C PHE A 245 11.46 11.78 -28.04
N ASN A 246 10.72 12.86 -28.29
CA ASN A 246 10.82 14.09 -27.50
C ASN A 246 10.46 13.84 -26.04
N LEU A 247 9.40 13.07 -25.77
CA LEU A 247 9.02 12.71 -24.40
C LEU A 247 10.13 11.89 -23.72
N LEU A 248 10.69 10.89 -24.38
CA LEU A 248 11.82 10.09 -23.85
C LEU A 248 13.04 10.97 -23.56
N LYS A 249 13.34 11.94 -24.43
CA LYS A 249 14.41 12.92 -24.22
C LYS A 249 14.16 13.72 -22.94
N ILE A 250 12.94 14.21 -22.73
CA ILE A 250 12.55 14.96 -21.52
C ILE A 250 12.66 14.09 -20.26
N LEU A 251 12.18 12.84 -20.30
CA LEU A 251 12.26 11.90 -19.18
C LEU A 251 13.71 11.59 -18.79
N SER A 252 14.61 11.52 -19.77
CA SER A 252 16.04 11.26 -19.56
C SER A 252 16.81 12.49 -19.04
N ALA A 253 16.57 13.67 -19.62
CA ALA A 253 17.24 14.91 -19.21
C ALA A 253 16.70 15.45 -17.89
N TRP A 254 15.40 15.25 -17.62
CA TRP A 254 14.62 15.77 -16.50
C TRP A 254 15.02 17.20 -16.08
N PRO A 255 14.65 18.22 -16.87
CA PRO A 255 15.04 19.62 -16.65
C PRO A 255 14.77 20.16 -15.23
N PRO A 256 13.66 19.80 -14.55
CA PRO A 256 13.42 20.24 -13.17
C PRO A 256 14.53 19.85 -12.20
N GLY A 257 15.36 18.84 -12.51
CA GLY A 257 16.45 18.41 -11.65
C GLY A 257 17.60 19.42 -11.51
N THR A 258 17.68 20.45 -12.36
CA THR A 258 18.75 21.47 -12.33
C THR A 258 18.31 22.78 -11.68
N CYS A 259 17.02 23.00 -11.44
CA CYS A 259 16.50 24.20 -10.81
C CYS A 259 16.02 23.96 -9.38
N THR A 260 16.02 25.00 -8.56
CA THR A 260 15.44 24.95 -7.21
C THR A 260 13.92 25.01 -7.32
N SER A 261 13.25 24.07 -6.64
CA SER A 261 11.79 24.00 -6.54
C SER A 261 11.25 25.12 -5.66
N SER A 262 10.10 25.67 -6.04
CA SER A 262 9.48 26.77 -5.31
C SER A 262 8.94 26.35 -3.95
N SER A 263 9.27 27.16 -2.94
CA SER A 263 8.78 27.01 -1.56
C SER A 263 7.45 27.73 -1.31
N ALA A 264 6.79 28.24 -2.35
CA ALA A 264 5.60 29.07 -2.27
C ALA A 264 4.44 28.43 -1.49
N LEU A 265 4.25 27.11 -1.58
CA LEU A 265 3.21 26.41 -0.82
C LEU A 265 3.49 26.43 0.70
N LEU A 266 4.76 26.53 1.11
CA LEU A 266 5.17 26.53 2.52
C LEU A 266 5.16 27.93 3.13
N ASP A 267 5.03 28.98 2.33
CA ASP A 267 4.87 30.35 2.83
C ASP A 267 3.42 30.63 3.27
N PRO A 268 3.17 30.98 4.55
CA PRO A 268 1.84 31.33 5.05
C PRO A 268 1.18 32.47 4.29
N ASP A 269 1.93 33.50 3.90
CA ASP A 269 1.39 34.69 3.24
C ASP A 269 0.92 34.36 1.83
N VAL A 270 1.68 33.53 1.11
CA VAL A 270 1.33 33.08 -0.23
C VAL A 270 0.13 32.14 -0.19
N ARG A 271 0.09 31.20 0.77
CA ARG A 271 -1.10 30.36 1.00
C ARG A 271 -2.34 31.19 1.26
N PHE A 272 -2.25 32.17 2.17
CA PHE A 272 -3.38 33.03 2.51
C PHE A 272 -3.89 33.81 1.29
N LYS A 273 -2.99 34.40 0.49
CA LYS A 273 -3.33 35.08 -0.76
C LYS A 273 -4.02 34.16 -1.75
N ALA A 274 -3.51 32.94 -1.94
CA ALA A 274 -4.11 31.94 -2.83
C ALA A 274 -5.54 31.54 -2.42
N THR A 275 -5.89 31.62 -1.14
CA THR A 275 -7.27 31.32 -0.68
C THR A 275 -8.31 32.38 -1.02
N ARG A 276 -7.90 33.57 -1.48
CA ARG A 276 -8.79 34.69 -1.84
C ARG A 276 -9.40 34.50 -3.23
N LEU A 277 -10.00 33.34 -3.46
CA LEU A 277 -10.62 33.00 -4.74
C LEU A 277 -11.92 33.78 -4.94
N PRO A 278 -12.24 34.19 -6.18
CA PRO A 278 -13.51 34.85 -6.49
C PRO A 278 -14.71 33.92 -6.24
N SER A 279 -15.85 34.52 -5.92
CA SER A 279 -17.10 33.79 -5.72
C SER A 279 -17.60 33.14 -7.01
N GLN A 280 -18.35 32.03 -6.89
CA GLN A 280 -18.90 31.34 -8.05
C GLN A 280 -19.83 32.24 -8.88
N LYS A 281 -20.58 33.14 -8.23
CA LYS A 281 -21.45 34.11 -8.91
C LYS A 281 -20.65 35.11 -9.75
N ALA A 282 -19.53 35.61 -9.22
CA ALA A 282 -18.64 36.53 -9.96
C ALA A 282 -18.00 35.82 -11.17
N LEU A 283 -17.54 34.58 -10.99
CA LEU A 283 -17.01 33.76 -12.08
C LEU A 283 -18.06 33.49 -13.17
N ASN A 284 -19.28 33.11 -12.78
CA ASN A 284 -20.36 32.87 -13.74
C ASN A 284 -20.74 34.14 -14.52
N ARG A 285 -20.74 35.31 -13.87
CA ARG A 285 -20.93 36.61 -14.56
C ARG A 285 -19.84 36.86 -15.59
N ARG A 286 -18.56 36.66 -15.23
CA ARG A 286 -17.42 36.81 -16.15
C ARG A 286 -17.53 35.85 -17.34
N LYS A 287 -17.94 34.61 -17.10
CA LYS A 287 -18.18 33.63 -18.18
C LYS A 287 -19.32 34.06 -19.11
N GLY A 288 -20.39 34.64 -18.58
CA GLY A 288 -21.50 35.17 -19.39
C GLY A 288 -21.13 36.38 -20.23
N LEU A 289 -20.10 37.14 -19.84
CA LEU A 289 -19.55 38.27 -20.61
C LEU A 289 -18.50 37.83 -21.64
N ALA A 290 -17.93 36.63 -21.50
CA ALA A 290 -16.94 36.13 -22.43
C ALA A 290 -17.62 35.69 -23.75
N PRO A 291 -16.97 35.90 -24.92
CA PRO A 291 -17.46 35.37 -26.18
C PRO A 291 -17.73 33.86 -26.14
N PRO A 292 -18.73 33.35 -26.87
CA PRO A 292 -19.00 31.92 -26.97
C PRO A 292 -17.73 31.13 -27.33
N GLY A 293 -17.44 30.08 -26.58
CA GLY A 293 -16.27 29.23 -26.81
C GLY A 293 -14.93 29.81 -26.32
N SER A 294 -14.91 30.98 -25.69
CA SER A 294 -13.71 31.54 -25.04
C SER A 294 -13.80 31.43 -23.51
N TYR A 295 -12.64 31.48 -22.85
CA TYR A 295 -12.57 31.54 -21.39
C TYR A 295 -12.41 32.99 -20.92
N PRO A 296 -12.92 33.34 -19.72
CA PRO A 296 -12.73 34.68 -19.17
C PRO A 296 -11.25 35.02 -19.03
N ALA A 297 -10.87 36.25 -19.40
CA ALA A 297 -9.51 36.76 -19.23
C ALA A 297 -9.13 36.85 -17.75
N LEU A 298 -7.83 36.72 -17.46
CA LEU A 298 -7.28 36.87 -16.11
C LEU A 298 -7.37 38.33 -15.65
N THR A 299 -7.66 38.49 -14.37
CA THR A 299 -7.72 39.79 -13.71
C THR A 299 -6.79 39.78 -12.50
N GLU A 300 -6.41 40.95 -11.98
CA GLU A 300 -5.58 41.06 -10.77
C GLU A 300 -6.22 40.43 -9.53
N ASN A 301 -7.55 40.24 -9.55
CA ASN A 301 -8.32 39.58 -8.51
C ASN A 301 -8.22 38.04 -8.56
N ASP A 302 -7.54 37.46 -9.55
CA ASP A 302 -7.31 36.03 -9.66
C ASP A 302 -5.93 35.68 -9.10
N PRO A 303 -5.80 35.24 -7.83
CA PRO A 303 -4.50 34.96 -7.25
C PRO A 303 -3.88 33.67 -7.83
N PRO A 304 -2.55 33.60 -7.97
CA PRO A 304 -1.86 32.36 -8.30
C PRO A 304 -2.01 31.34 -7.16
N ILE A 305 -2.32 30.10 -7.50
CA ILE A 305 -2.45 29.00 -6.54
C ILE A 305 -1.16 28.17 -6.57
N PRO A 306 -0.32 28.18 -5.52
CA PRO A 306 0.88 27.36 -5.50
C PRO A 306 0.51 25.87 -5.36
N VAL A 307 1.11 25.00 -6.18
CA VAL A 307 0.91 23.56 -6.09
C VAL A 307 2.22 22.80 -6.17
N ILE A 308 2.23 21.60 -5.57
CA ILE A 308 3.32 20.64 -5.69
C ILE A 308 2.73 19.33 -6.20
N LEU A 309 3.28 18.80 -7.28
CA LEU A 309 2.97 17.50 -7.85
C LEU A 309 4.11 16.52 -7.53
N LEU A 310 3.74 15.38 -6.98
CA LEU A 310 4.67 14.30 -6.62
C LEU A 310 4.34 13.06 -7.44
N ALA A 311 5.33 12.53 -8.16
CA ALA A 311 5.21 11.22 -8.79
C ALA A 311 5.80 10.16 -7.87
N SER A 312 4.92 9.32 -7.31
CA SER A 312 5.33 8.20 -6.47
C SER A 312 5.36 6.90 -7.28
N ARG A 313 6.46 6.15 -7.11
CA ARG A 313 6.60 4.78 -7.59
C ARG A 313 6.64 3.87 -6.36
N PRO A 314 5.63 3.01 -6.15
CA PRO A 314 5.55 2.23 -4.93
C PRO A 314 6.55 1.08 -4.85
N ASN A 315 6.88 0.44 -5.98
CA ASN A 315 7.90 -0.60 -6.03
C ASN A 315 8.79 -0.43 -7.28
N PRO A 316 10.11 -0.25 -7.14
CA PRO A 316 11.01 -0.10 -8.28
C PRO A 316 11.18 -1.38 -9.11
N SER A 317 10.93 -2.56 -8.55
CA SER A 317 11.21 -3.85 -9.21
C SER A 317 10.05 -4.40 -10.06
N VAL A 318 8.84 -3.89 -9.90
CA VAL A 318 7.65 -4.34 -10.64
C VAL A 318 7.11 -3.16 -11.44
N SER A 319 6.77 -3.38 -12.71
CA SER A 319 6.16 -2.38 -13.61
C SER A 319 4.71 -2.06 -13.21
N THR A 320 4.51 -1.63 -11.97
CA THR A 320 3.24 -1.20 -11.41
C THR A 320 2.93 0.23 -11.83
N GLN A 321 1.63 0.52 -11.93
CA GLN A 321 1.14 1.87 -12.17
C GLN A 321 1.53 2.79 -11.01
N GLY A 322 2.04 3.97 -11.35
CA GLY A 322 2.42 5.00 -10.38
C GLY A 322 1.21 5.78 -9.86
N THR A 323 1.48 6.67 -8.93
CA THR A 323 0.48 7.58 -8.35
C THR A 323 1.00 9.00 -8.40
N TRP A 324 0.14 9.92 -8.82
CA TRP A 324 0.35 11.35 -8.65
C TRP A 324 -0.26 11.80 -7.34
N THR A 325 0.49 12.54 -6.53
CA THR A 325 -0.04 13.24 -5.36
C THR A 325 0.08 14.74 -5.58
N LEU A 326 -1.07 15.41 -5.68
CA LEU A 326 -1.18 16.85 -5.79
C LEU A 326 -1.34 17.46 -4.39
N LEU A 327 -0.53 18.47 -4.11
CA LEU A 327 -0.61 19.31 -2.91
C LEU A 327 -1.02 20.72 -3.30
N ALA A 328 -1.98 21.27 -2.59
CA ALA A 328 -2.44 22.64 -2.77
C ALA A 328 -2.97 23.21 -1.43
N PRO A 329 -3.16 24.54 -1.32
CA PRO A 329 -3.83 25.12 -0.16
C PRO A 329 -5.22 24.51 0.01
N TRP A 330 -5.61 24.22 1.25
CA TRP A 330 -6.83 23.45 1.58
C TRP A 330 -8.09 23.97 0.88
N LYS A 331 -8.30 25.29 0.88
CA LYS A 331 -9.47 25.92 0.23
C LYS A 331 -9.48 25.77 -1.30
N CYS A 332 -8.32 25.57 -1.92
CA CYS A 332 -8.17 25.43 -3.37
C CYS A 332 -8.40 23.98 -3.85
N ILE A 333 -8.41 22.99 -2.95
CA ILE A 333 -8.67 21.59 -3.28
C ILE A 333 -10.06 21.40 -3.87
N LEU A 334 -11.08 22.05 -3.32
CA LEU A 334 -12.46 21.90 -3.79
C LEU A 334 -12.65 22.37 -5.26
N PRO A 335 -12.17 23.56 -5.67
CA PRO A 335 -12.13 23.97 -7.07
C PRO A 335 -11.44 22.96 -8.00
N ILE A 336 -10.29 22.40 -7.58
CA ILE A 336 -9.54 21.41 -8.35
C ILE A 336 -10.35 20.10 -8.47
N TRP A 337 -10.89 19.62 -7.36
CA TRP A 337 -11.72 18.42 -7.28
C TRP A 337 -12.94 18.51 -8.20
N TYR A 338 -13.63 19.66 -8.16
CA TYR A 338 -14.77 19.91 -9.03
C TYR A 338 -14.39 19.85 -10.52
N GLY A 339 -13.23 20.39 -10.90
CA GLY A 339 -12.69 20.25 -12.25
C GLY A 339 -12.49 18.79 -12.65
N LEU A 340 -11.87 17.99 -11.79
CA LEU A 340 -11.61 16.57 -12.02
C LEU A 340 -12.90 15.74 -12.19
N VAL A 341 -13.95 16.06 -11.43
CA VAL A 341 -15.25 15.33 -11.50
C VAL A 341 -15.84 15.35 -12.91
N HIS A 342 -15.65 16.45 -13.63
CA HIS A 342 -16.25 16.69 -14.93
C HIS A 342 -15.26 16.54 -16.09
N TYR A 343 -14.02 16.14 -15.83
CA TYR A 343 -13.02 16.02 -16.87
C TYR A 343 -13.25 14.76 -17.73
N PRO A 344 -13.46 14.90 -19.05
CA PRO A 344 -13.57 13.77 -19.96
C PRO A 344 -12.18 13.26 -20.35
N LEU A 345 -11.87 11.99 -20.08
CA LEU A 345 -10.62 11.37 -20.54
C LEU A 345 -10.73 11.03 -22.03
N SER A 346 -9.59 11.02 -22.72
CA SER A 346 -9.41 10.58 -24.11
C SER A 346 -9.95 9.18 -24.40
N THR A 347 -10.02 8.34 -23.36
CA THR A 347 -10.59 6.99 -23.42
C THR A 347 -12.13 6.96 -23.48
N GLY A 348 -12.79 8.11 -23.41
CA GLY A 348 -14.25 8.25 -23.39
C GLY A 348 -14.89 8.00 -22.01
N GLN A 349 -14.08 7.81 -20.97
CA GLN A 349 -14.53 7.66 -19.59
C GLN A 349 -14.24 8.93 -18.78
N ASN A 350 -14.98 9.14 -17.70
CA ASN A 350 -14.65 10.15 -16.70
C ASN A 350 -13.77 9.56 -15.60
N ILE A 351 -13.11 10.44 -14.86
CA ILE A 351 -12.35 10.06 -13.66
C ILE A 351 -13.31 9.47 -12.63
N ARG A 352 -12.93 8.33 -12.05
CA ARG A 352 -13.66 7.72 -10.93
C ARG A 352 -13.13 8.24 -9.61
N PHE A 353 -13.98 8.19 -8.58
CA PHE A 353 -13.60 8.58 -7.23
C PHE A 353 -13.69 7.39 -6.30
N GLY A 354 -12.61 7.13 -5.57
CA GLY A 354 -12.51 6.03 -4.63
C GLY A 354 -12.64 6.48 -3.18
N GLY A 355 -13.11 5.57 -2.33
CA GLY A 355 -12.97 5.69 -0.88
C GLY A 355 -11.76 4.91 -0.36
N LEU A 356 -11.71 4.76 0.96
CA LEU A 356 -10.69 3.99 1.67
C LEU A 356 -10.65 2.52 1.23
N GLN A 357 -11.78 1.89 0.92
CA GLN A 357 -11.83 0.50 0.46
C GLN A 357 -11.21 0.35 -0.93
N GLU A 358 -11.51 1.25 -1.87
CA GLU A 358 -10.88 1.26 -3.19
C GLU A 358 -9.38 1.56 -3.11
N LEU A 359 -8.96 2.44 -2.19
CA LEU A 359 -7.54 2.71 -1.95
C LEU A 359 -6.84 1.43 -1.47
N ARG A 360 -7.43 0.72 -0.51
CA ARG A 360 -6.92 -0.57 0.00
C ARG A 360 -6.88 -1.64 -1.08
N GLN A 361 -7.92 -1.72 -1.92
CA GLN A 361 -7.96 -2.64 -3.07
C GLN A 361 -6.79 -2.38 -4.02
N ILE A 362 -6.54 -1.12 -4.39
CA ILE A 362 -5.44 -0.76 -5.31
C ILE A 362 -4.08 -1.08 -4.69
N HIS A 363 -3.87 -0.81 -3.40
CA HIS A 363 -2.63 -1.18 -2.71
C HIS A 363 -2.43 -2.70 -2.68
N PHE A 364 -3.48 -3.44 -2.34
CA PHE A 364 -3.50 -4.90 -2.31
C PHE A 364 -3.18 -5.52 -3.68
N GLU A 365 -3.85 -5.07 -4.75
CA GLU A 365 -3.62 -5.54 -6.12
C GLU A 365 -2.20 -5.22 -6.62
N ARG A 366 -1.57 -4.15 -6.10
CA ARG A 366 -0.19 -3.76 -6.41
C ARG A 366 0.85 -4.46 -5.54
N ARG A 367 0.42 -5.31 -4.60
CA ARG A 367 1.28 -5.97 -3.60
C ARG A 367 2.03 -4.96 -2.73
N ILE A 368 1.39 -3.83 -2.43
CA ILE A 368 1.91 -2.80 -1.52
C ILE A 368 1.16 -2.95 -0.20
N PRO A 369 1.86 -3.11 0.93
CA PRO A 369 1.22 -3.14 2.24
C PRO A 369 0.60 -1.78 2.54
N TRP A 370 -0.63 -1.80 3.04
CA TRP A 370 -1.39 -0.60 3.35
C TRP A 370 -1.21 -0.23 4.83
N PHE A 371 -0.69 0.97 5.08
CA PHE A 371 -0.58 1.52 6.42
C PHE A 371 -1.90 2.17 6.85
N PRO A 372 -2.38 1.97 8.10
CA PRO A 372 -1.74 1.26 9.21
C PRO A 372 -2.04 -0.25 9.31
N GLY A 373 -3.04 -0.76 8.58
CA GLY A 373 -3.63 -2.08 8.85
C GLY A 373 -2.71 -3.28 8.65
N ASP A 374 -1.77 -3.21 7.71
CA ASP A 374 -0.83 -4.30 7.44
C ASP A 374 0.42 -4.29 8.36
N TYR A 375 0.51 -3.31 9.27
CA TYR A 375 1.68 -3.10 10.13
C TYR A 375 1.35 -3.23 11.63
N PRO A 376 0.93 -4.41 12.12
CA PRO A 376 0.45 -4.59 13.48
C PRO A 376 1.51 -4.35 14.57
N GLY A 377 2.80 -4.33 14.22
CA GLY A 377 3.91 -4.04 15.14
C GLY A 377 4.25 -2.55 15.28
N THR A 378 3.48 -1.67 14.65
CA THR A 378 3.52 -0.23 14.90
C THR A 378 2.39 0.14 15.86
N LYS A 379 2.54 1.23 16.63
CA LYS A 379 1.48 1.70 17.53
C LYS A 379 0.17 1.96 16.78
N ALA A 380 0.27 2.57 15.60
CA ALA A 380 -0.87 2.84 14.73
C ALA A 380 -1.55 1.54 14.25
N GLY A 381 -0.77 0.56 13.77
CA GLY A 381 -1.33 -0.71 13.30
C GLY A 381 -1.91 -1.58 14.42
N PHE A 382 -1.31 -1.58 15.60
CA PHE A 382 -1.87 -2.27 16.77
C PHE A 382 -3.21 -1.66 17.20
N SER A 383 -3.31 -0.33 17.22
CA SER A 383 -4.58 0.36 17.53
C SER A 383 -5.68 0.04 16.49
N TRP A 384 -5.29 -0.06 15.21
CA TRP A 384 -6.18 -0.45 14.13
C TRP A 384 -6.67 -1.90 14.28
N GLU A 385 -5.76 -2.85 14.54
CA GLU A 385 -6.11 -4.25 14.76
C GLU A 385 -7.02 -4.42 15.98
N THR A 386 -6.74 -3.69 17.06
CA THR A 386 -7.56 -3.70 18.29
C THR A 386 -8.99 -3.20 18.04
N GLN A 387 -9.15 -2.16 17.22
CA GLN A 387 -10.47 -1.69 16.83
C GLN A 387 -11.18 -2.73 15.95
N GLU A 388 -10.51 -3.23 14.91
CA GLU A 388 -11.08 -4.20 13.98
C GLU A 388 -11.44 -5.53 14.65
N ARG A 389 -10.63 -6.02 15.60
CA ARG A 389 -10.94 -7.26 16.34
C ARG A 389 -12.17 -7.08 17.23
N LEU A 390 -12.37 -5.89 17.80
CA LEU A 390 -13.56 -5.59 18.58
C LEU A 390 -14.81 -5.55 17.69
N GLU A 391 -14.73 -4.94 16.51
CA GLU A 391 -15.81 -4.92 15.53
C GLU A 391 -16.15 -6.33 15.04
N ARG A 392 -15.15 -7.14 14.67
CA ARG A 392 -15.32 -8.55 14.29
C ARG A 392 -15.95 -9.38 15.42
N HIS A 393 -15.52 -9.17 16.66
CA HIS A 393 -16.09 -9.84 17.82
C HIS A 393 -17.56 -9.44 18.05
N GLN A 394 -17.88 -8.16 17.96
CA GLN A 394 -19.26 -7.67 18.07
C GLN A 394 -20.15 -8.28 16.98
N ASP A 395 -19.67 -8.33 15.73
CA ASP A 395 -20.42 -8.91 14.62
C ASP A 395 -20.60 -10.43 14.75
N TRP A 396 -19.62 -11.12 15.32
CA TRP A 396 -19.77 -12.53 15.71
C TRP A 396 -20.78 -12.72 16.85
N ALA A 397 -20.73 -11.85 17.88
CA ALA A 397 -21.61 -11.93 19.05
C ALA A 397 -23.07 -11.60 18.72
N LYS A 398 -23.31 -10.67 17.77
CA LYS A 398 -24.65 -10.33 17.25
C LYS A 398 -25.32 -11.51 16.54
N ARG A 399 -24.54 -12.42 15.95
CA ARG A 399 -25.10 -13.58 15.23
C ARG A 399 -25.64 -14.60 16.22
N PRO A 400 -26.85 -15.15 16.01
CA PRO A 400 -27.43 -16.15 16.91
C PRO A 400 -26.64 -17.47 16.89
N LYS A 401 -26.81 -18.26 17.96
CA LYS A 401 -26.28 -19.63 18.05
C LYS A 401 -26.77 -20.45 16.84
N GLY A 402 -25.88 -21.17 16.16
CA GLY A 402 -26.16 -21.92 14.92
C GLY A 402 -25.94 -21.14 13.61
N LYS A 403 -25.83 -19.80 13.64
CA LYS A 403 -25.41 -18.98 12.49
C LYS A 403 -24.02 -18.37 12.65
N ARG A 404 -23.55 -18.24 13.90
CA ARG A 404 -22.16 -17.87 14.20
C ARG A 404 -21.25 -19.09 14.14
N VAL A 405 -20.00 -18.87 13.73
CA VAL A 405 -18.96 -19.91 13.71
C VAL A 405 -18.67 -20.35 15.15
N GLU A 406 -18.69 -21.65 15.39
CA GLU A 406 -18.31 -22.23 16.67
C GLU A 406 -16.85 -22.67 16.63
N TRP A 407 -15.97 -21.82 17.16
CA TRP A 407 -14.53 -22.09 17.14
C TRP A 407 -14.11 -23.22 18.08
N SER A 408 -14.84 -23.49 19.17
CA SER A 408 -14.50 -24.49 20.17
C SER A 408 -14.72 -25.94 19.70
N SER A 409 -15.66 -26.17 18.78
CA SER A 409 -16.00 -27.49 18.26
C SER A 409 -15.25 -27.85 16.97
N LEU A 410 -14.43 -26.93 16.44
CA LEU A 410 -13.65 -27.13 15.22
C LEU A 410 -12.66 -28.29 15.38
N ASP A 411 -12.73 -29.30 14.51
CA ASP A 411 -11.79 -30.42 14.49
C ASP A 411 -10.61 -30.11 13.55
N LEU A 412 -9.41 -29.99 14.12
CA LEU A 412 -8.15 -29.76 13.41
C LEU A 412 -7.39 -31.06 13.08
N GLY A 413 -8.01 -32.21 13.35
CA GLY A 413 -7.41 -33.53 13.20
C GLY A 413 -6.41 -33.86 14.32
N ASN A 414 -5.99 -35.13 14.38
CA ASN A 414 -5.16 -35.69 15.47
C ASN A 414 -5.74 -35.44 16.87
N LYS A 415 -7.07 -35.58 17.04
CA LYS A 415 -7.80 -35.34 18.30
C LYS A 415 -7.72 -33.90 18.84
N ARG A 416 -7.21 -32.94 18.06
CA ARG A 416 -7.19 -31.51 18.42
C ARG A 416 -8.53 -30.87 18.11
N LYS A 417 -9.20 -30.37 19.13
CA LYS A 417 -10.47 -29.64 19.03
C LYS A 417 -10.26 -28.19 19.47
N GLY A 418 -10.91 -27.27 18.76
CA GLY A 418 -10.81 -25.85 19.03
C GLY A 418 -9.95 -25.11 18.01
N GLU A 419 -10.17 -23.81 17.93
CA GLU A 419 -9.39 -22.87 17.13
C GLU A 419 -8.07 -22.52 17.83
N VAL A 420 -6.99 -22.34 17.06
CA VAL A 420 -5.68 -21.95 17.61
C VAL A 420 -5.68 -20.44 17.84
N GLY A 421 -5.64 -20.02 19.10
CA GLY A 421 -5.83 -18.63 19.50
C GLY A 421 -7.26 -18.14 19.23
N LEU A 422 -7.44 -16.83 19.13
CA LEU A 422 -8.77 -16.23 18.92
C LEU A 422 -9.15 -16.18 17.44
N GLY A 423 -10.32 -16.71 17.08
CA GLY A 423 -10.78 -16.83 15.69
C GLY A 423 -10.93 -15.49 14.96
N TRP A 424 -11.14 -14.40 15.70
CA TRP A 424 -11.45 -13.07 15.18
C TRP A 424 -10.31 -12.07 15.35
N SER A 425 -9.09 -12.48 15.70
CA SER A 425 -7.95 -11.56 15.86
C SER A 425 -6.63 -12.14 15.39
N ASN A 426 -5.67 -11.26 15.13
CA ASN A 426 -4.29 -11.61 14.80
C ASN A 426 -3.47 -11.70 16.10
N ASP A 427 -3.69 -12.78 16.84
CA ASP A 427 -3.23 -12.91 18.22
C ASP A 427 -1.75 -13.34 18.30
N PHE A 428 -0.84 -12.39 18.10
CA PHE A 428 0.60 -12.63 18.24
C PHE A 428 1.02 -12.89 19.69
N GLU A 429 0.26 -12.38 20.68
CA GLU A 429 0.51 -12.58 22.11
C GLU A 429 0.44 -14.08 22.45
N TYR A 430 -0.59 -14.76 21.96
CA TYR A 430 -0.76 -16.20 22.10
C TYR A 430 0.44 -16.99 21.53
N VAL A 431 0.95 -16.61 20.35
CA VAL A 431 2.08 -17.33 19.70
C VAL A 431 3.39 -17.13 20.46
N LEU A 432 3.60 -15.93 20.99
CA LEU A 432 4.79 -15.62 21.79
C LEU A 432 4.76 -16.34 23.14
N GLN A 433 3.62 -16.37 23.83
CA GLN A 433 3.46 -17.12 25.08
C GLN A 433 3.61 -18.63 24.88
N ALA A 434 3.03 -19.20 23.82
CA ALA A 434 3.21 -20.60 23.46
C ALA A 434 4.67 -20.97 23.16
N SER A 435 5.51 -19.99 22.79
CA SER A 435 6.96 -20.21 22.63
C SER A 435 7.71 -20.27 23.96
N LEU A 436 7.17 -19.64 25.02
CA LEU A 436 7.76 -19.56 26.36
C LEU A 436 7.32 -20.74 27.24
N LEU A 437 6.08 -21.21 27.09
CA LEU A 437 5.50 -22.34 27.82
C LEU A 437 5.97 -23.71 27.31
N GLY A 438 6.86 -23.75 26.32
CA GLY A 438 7.46 -24.99 25.81
C GLY A 438 8.39 -25.71 26.80
N ASP A 439 8.57 -25.19 28.02
CA ASP A 439 9.48 -25.74 29.04
C ASP A 439 8.83 -26.07 30.40
N ASP A 440 7.54 -25.85 30.65
CA ASP A 440 6.91 -26.41 31.85
C ASP A 440 5.38 -26.49 31.78
N ASN A 441 4.83 -27.69 31.97
CA ASN A 441 3.41 -27.95 32.10
C ASN A 441 2.92 -27.61 33.51
N SER A 442 2.48 -26.38 33.72
CA SER A 442 1.34 -26.05 34.59
C SER A 442 1.09 -24.53 34.52
N VAL A 443 -0.18 -24.13 34.51
CA VAL A 443 -0.74 -23.07 35.38
C VAL A 443 -2.12 -22.64 34.86
N ASP A 444 -2.97 -22.40 35.86
CA ASP A 444 -4.37 -22.05 35.85
C ASP A 444 -4.80 -20.87 34.97
N LYS A 445 -6.07 -20.93 34.60
CA LYS A 445 -6.84 -19.89 33.94
C LYS A 445 -7.13 -18.75 34.93
N ASP A 446 -6.27 -17.74 34.97
CA ASP A 446 -6.66 -16.40 35.45
C ASP A 446 -5.84 -15.33 34.72
N VAL A 447 -6.38 -14.84 33.60
CA VAL A 447 -5.84 -13.66 32.89
C VAL A 447 -6.80 -12.50 33.10
N ASN A 448 -6.60 -11.81 34.22
CA ASN A 448 -7.11 -10.47 34.43
C ASN A 448 -5.96 -9.59 34.98
N SER A 449 -4.89 -9.49 34.19
CA SER A 449 -3.76 -8.58 34.46
C SER A 449 -3.84 -7.39 33.50
N ASN A 450 -3.86 -6.18 34.06
CA ASN A 450 -3.84 -4.91 33.35
C ASN A 450 -2.83 -4.91 32.19
N PRO A 451 -3.20 -4.47 30.96
CA PRO A 451 -2.27 -4.44 29.84
C PRO A 451 -1.18 -3.40 30.13
N SER A 452 0.04 -3.87 30.36
CA SER A 452 1.22 -3.01 30.32
C SER A 452 1.31 -2.39 28.91
N ALA A 453 1.59 -1.09 28.85
CA ALA A 453 1.49 -0.25 27.65
C ALA A 453 2.52 -0.54 26.53
N SER A 454 3.17 -1.70 26.56
CA SER A 454 4.19 -2.12 25.59
C SER A 454 3.56 -2.90 24.42
N LEU A 455 4.00 -2.61 23.20
CA LEU A 455 3.59 -3.37 22.02
C LEU A 455 4.08 -4.82 22.11
N PRO A 456 3.23 -5.82 21.81
CA PRO A 456 3.61 -7.23 21.91
C PRO A 456 4.62 -7.64 20.83
N VAL A 457 4.58 -7.00 19.67
CA VAL A 457 5.45 -7.27 18.52
C VAL A 457 6.02 -5.98 17.94
N GLU A 458 7.22 -6.08 17.38
CA GLU A 458 7.93 -4.96 16.77
C GLU A 458 8.18 -5.24 15.29
N HIS A 459 7.90 -4.25 14.44
CA HIS A 459 8.02 -4.43 13.00
C HIS A 459 9.45 -4.15 12.49
N ILE A 460 9.94 -4.99 11.58
CA ILE A 460 11.18 -4.72 10.82
C ILE A 460 10.85 -4.37 9.37
N THR A 461 11.68 -3.53 8.75
CA THR A 461 11.48 -3.16 7.35
C THR A 461 11.69 -4.35 6.42
N GLY A 462 11.00 -4.35 5.27
CA GLY A 462 11.17 -5.40 4.25
C GLY A 462 12.62 -5.53 3.78
N LYS A 463 13.32 -4.39 3.60
CA LYS A 463 14.76 -4.35 3.27
C LYS A 463 15.59 -5.12 4.30
N ASN A 464 15.41 -4.85 5.59
CA ASN A 464 16.15 -5.53 6.65
C ASN A 464 15.83 -7.03 6.66
N PHE A 465 14.56 -7.41 6.48
CA PHE A 465 14.19 -8.82 6.40
C PHE A 465 14.81 -9.53 5.19
N THR A 466 14.83 -8.88 4.01
CA THR A 466 15.51 -9.44 2.82
C THR A 466 17.02 -9.60 3.01
N THR A 467 17.67 -8.65 3.69
CA THR A 467 19.10 -8.73 4.02
C THR A 467 19.36 -9.90 4.96
N ILE A 468 18.54 -10.08 5.99
CA ILE A 468 18.63 -11.22 6.92
C ILE A 468 18.40 -12.54 6.16
N LEU A 469 17.37 -12.63 5.32
CA LEU A 469 17.10 -13.83 4.51
C LEU A 469 18.26 -14.20 3.57
N SER A 470 18.98 -13.21 3.06
CA SER A 470 20.10 -13.40 2.13
C SER A 470 21.40 -13.76 2.85
N ASN A 471 21.60 -13.26 4.08
CA ASN A 471 22.84 -13.45 4.83
C ASN A 471 22.65 -14.42 6.01
N ARG A 472 23.00 -15.69 5.77
CA ARG A 472 22.81 -16.79 6.72
C ARG A 472 23.64 -16.74 8.01
N LYS A 473 24.56 -15.77 8.12
CA LYS A 473 25.48 -15.62 9.26
C LYS A 473 25.01 -14.61 10.30
N LEU A 474 23.91 -13.87 10.06
CA LEU A 474 23.40 -12.93 11.05
C LEU A 474 22.77 -13.65 12.25
N VAL A 475 22.93 -13.04 13.43
CA VAL A 475 22.27 -13.47 14.68
C VAL A 475 20.75 -13.49 14.47
N THR A 476 20.11 -14.57 14.90
CA THR A 476 18.65 -14.71 14.84
C THR A 476 18.00 -13.54 15.58
N PRO A 477 17.11 -12.78 14.92
CA PRO A 477 16.46 -11.65 15.58
C PRO A 477 15.56 -12.13 16.74
N PRO A 478 15.26 -11.24 17.70
CA PRO A 478 14.38 -11.56 18.83
C PRO A 478 13.03 -12.13 18.36
N ALA A 479 12.44 -12.99 19.19
CA ALA A 479 11.21 -13.72 18.85
C ALA A 479 10.00 -12.81 18.58
N ASN A 480 10.00 -11.57 19.09
CA ASN A 480 8.92 -10.59 18.93
C ASN A 480 9.00 -9.77 17.62
N LYS A 481 10.01 -9.98 16.79
CA LYS A 481 10.15 -9.24 15.52
C LYS A 481 9.24 -9.83 14.43
N ILE A 482 8.46 -8.96 13.79
CA ILE A 482 7.59 -9.32 12.67
C ILE A 482 7.96 -8.58 11.38
N ALA A 483 7.65 -9.19 10.23
CA ALA A 483 7.81 -8.60 8.92
C ALA A 483 6.55 -8.81 8.07
N THR A 484 6.21 -7.82 7.24
CA THR A 484 5.09 -7.93 6.30
C THR A 484 5.48 -8.75 5.08
N VAL A 485 4.59 -9.65 4.65
CA VAL A 485 4.76 -10.52 3.50
C VAL A 485 3.53 -10.51 2.61
N HIS A 486 3.77 -10.70 1.32
CA HIS A 486 2.74 -11.03 0.33
C HIS A 486 2.67 -12.54 0.16
N ILE A 487 1.47 -13.09 0.13
CA ILE A 487 1.19 -14.53 0.09
C ILE A 487 0.37 -14.83 -1.16
N THR A 488 0.83 -15.81 -1.92
CA THR A 488 0.17 -16.30 -3.14
C THR A 488 -0.27 -17.75 -2.92
N LEU A 489 -1.57 -18.01 -3.00
CA LEU A 489 -2.08 -19.38 -2.89
C LEU A 489 -1.75 -20.14 -4.18
N LEU A 490 -1.19 -21.34 -4.05
CA LEU A 490 -0.83 -22.19 -5.20
C LEU A 490 -2.02 -23.05 -5.67
N GLY A 491 -2.95 -23.33 -4.75
CA GLY A 491 -4.19 -24.06 -5.02
C GLY A 491 -5.41 -23.14 -5.17
N ARG A 492 -6.58 -23.75 -5.39
CA ARG A 492 -7.85 -23.02 -5.43
C ARG A 492 -8.22 -22.54 -4.03
N GLY A 493 -8.65 -21.28 -3.94
CA GLY A 493 -9.19 -20.70 -2.72
C GLY A 493 -8.73 -19.28 -2.45
N VAL A 494 -9.26 -18.69 -1.39
CA VAL A 494 -8.93 -17.34 -0.91
C VAL A 494 -8.68 -17.42 0.60
N ALA A 495 -7.66 -16.71 1.07
CA ALA A 495 -7.39 -16.54 2.49
C ALA A 495 -8.21 -15.36 3.01
N THR A 496 -8.85 -15.48 4.16
CA THR A 496 -9.59 -14.38 4.80
C THR A 496 -8.70 -13.63 5.79
N ALA A 497 -9.14 -12.44 6.22
CA ALA A 497 -8.52 -11.77 7.37
C ALA A 497 -8.52 -12.72 8.60
N CYS A 498 -7.48 -12.64 9.43
CA CYS A 498 -7.23 -13.52 10.58
C CYS A 498 -6.99 -15.00 10.24
N ALA A 499 -6.71 -15.33 8.98
CA ALA A 499 -6.20 -16.65 8.63
C ALA A 499 -4.82 -16.89 9.27
N ARG A 500 -4.57 -18.14 9.68
CA ARG A 500 -3.31 -18.58 10.30
C ARG A 500 -2.32 -18.99 9.21
N ILE A 501 -1.07 -18.62 9.39
CA ILE A 501 0.03 -18.96 8.48
C ILE A 501 0.97 -19.90 9.22
N TYR A 502 1.12 -21.11 8.71
CA TYR A 502 2.00 -22.13 9.24
C TYR A 502 3.23 -22.31 8.33
N ARG A 503 4.39 -22.60 8.92
CA ARG A 503 5.54 -23.11 8.16
C ARG A 503 5.30 -24.55 7.73
N LEU A 504 6.09 -25.02 6.77
CA LEU A 504 6.13 -26.45 6.47
C LEU A 504 6.72 -27.21 7.67
N PRO A 505 6.10 -28.30 8.13
CA PRO A 505 6.63 -29.10 9.21
C PRO A 505 8.07 -29.57 8.96
N ARG A 506 8.86 -29.67 10.03
CA ARG A 506 10.23 -30.18 9.99
C ARG A 506 10.22 -31.67 9.64
N GLN A 507 11.28 -32.16 8.99
CA GLN A 507 11.49 -33.60 8.86
C GLN A 507 11.77 -34.15 10.27
N THR A 508 10.79 -34.81 10.87
CA THR A 508 10.96 -35.50 12.14
C THR A 508 11.89 -36.70 11.92
N THR A 509 13.03 -36.72 12.62
CA THR A 509 13.92 -37.90 12.71
C THR A 509 13.37 -38.99 13.64
N LYS A 510 12.20 -38.80 14.24
CA LYS A 510 11.57 -39.81 15.12
C LYS A 510 10.68 -40.76 14.32
N ASN A 511 11.31 -41.74 13.69
CA ASN A 511 10.65 -42.98 13.27
C ASN A 511 10.41 -43.85 14.52
N THR A 512 9.29 -43.63 15.18
CA THR A 512 8.70 -44.65 16.08
C THR A 512 7.22 -44.69 15.74
N ASP A 513 6.91 -45.42 14.67
CA ASP A 513 5.75 -46.30 14.59
C ASP A 513 5.90 -47.13 13.30
N ILE A 514 6.46 -48.32 13.48
CA ILE A 514 6.62 -49.34 12.44
C ILE A 514 5.22 -49.89 12.15
N SER A 515 4.62 -49.51 11.02
CA SER A 515 3.50 -50.23 10.43
C SER A 515 4.00 -51.06 9.24
N LEU A 516 3.90 -52.39 9.37
CA LEU A 516 4.23 -53.40 8.38
C LEU A 516 3.31 -53.30 7.14
N SER A 517 3.64 -52.43 6.18
CA SER A 517 3.26 -52.57 4.77
C SER A 517 4.25 -51.76 3.91
N GLY A 518 4.67 -52.31 2.76
CA GLY A 518 5.87 -51.94 2.00
C GLY A 518 5.94 -50.57 1.31
N THR A 519 5.39 -49.51 1.90
CA THR A 519 5.64 -48.11 1.52
C THR A 519 5.56 -47.25 2.78
N LEU A 520 6.67 -46.60 3.17
CA LEU A 520 6.71 -45.65 4.28
C LEU A 520 5.60 -44.58 4.08
N PRO A 521 4.79 -44.24 5.10
CA PRO A 521 3.85 -43.14 4.98
C PRO A 521 4.64 -41.86 4.72
N ALA A 522 4.34 -41.18 3.61
CA ALA A 522 4.98 -39.92 3.27
C ALA A 522 4.87 -38.96 4.46
N THR A 523 6.00 -38.37 4.87
CA THR A 523 6.01 -37.42 5.99
C THR A 523 5.01 -36.30 5.73
N LEU A 524 4.44 -35.67 6.76
CA LEU A 524 3.45 -34.59 6.61
C LEU A 524 3.99 -33.49 5.65
N ARG A 525 5.29 -33.22 5.71
CA ARG A 525 6.01 -32.35 4.78
C ARG A 525 5.94 -32.84 3.32
N GLU A 526 6.22 -34.11 3.06
CA GLU A 526 6.14 -34.70 1.71
C GLU A 526 4.71 -34.67 1.15
N GLN A 527 3.70 -34.88 2.01
CA GLN A 527 2.30 -34.75 1.60
C GLN A 527 2.00 -33.33 1.10
N TRP A 528 2.47 -32.29 1.80
CA TRP A 528 2.33 -30.90 1.33
C TRP A 528 3.15 -30.60 0.09
N LEU A 529 4.38 -31.12 -0.01
CA LEU A 529 5.23 -30.92 -1.19
C LEU A 529 4.67 -31.64 -2.43
N SER A 530 3.92 -32.73 -2.27
CA SER A 530 3.25 -33.43 -3.37
C SER A 530 2.17 -32.59 -4.06
N LEU A 531 1.63 -31.57 -3.38
CA LEU A 531 0.65 -30.64 -3.93
C LEU A 531 1.28 -29.57 -4.84
N LEU A 532 2.61 -29.48 -4.90
CA LEU A 532 3.27 -28.56 -5.82
C LEU A 532 3.00 -28.96 -7.27
N PRO A 533 2.68 -28.01 -8.16
CA PRO A 533 2.60 -28.29 -9.58
C PRO A 533 3.93 -28.89 -10.06
N SER A 534 3.88 -30.12 -10.59
CA SER A 534 5.04 -30.79 -11.19
C SER A 534 5.69 -29.87 -12.24
N LYS A 535 6.98 -29.58 -12.09
CA LYS A 535 7.77 -28.76 -13.03
C LYS A 535 8.13 -29.50 -14.33
N SER A 536 7.62 -30.71 -14.54
CA SER A 536 8.08 -31.56 -15.64
C SER A 536 7.40 -31.20 -16.97
N LYS A 537 8.16 -30.55 -17.87
CA LYS A 537 7.99 -30.74 -19.33
C LYS A 537 8.56 -32.10 -19.75
N SER A 538 8.16 -33.20 -19.11
CA SER A 538 8.39 -34.54 -19.66
C SER A 538 7.19 -34.89 -20.52
N LYS A 539 7.45 -35.25 -21.78
CA LYS A 539 6.46 -35.91 -22.65
C LYS A 539 5.72 -36.97 -21.83
N LEU A 540 4.41 -36.75 -21.64
CA LEU A 540 3.51 -37.72 -21.02
C LEU A 540 3.64 -39.02 -21.81
N THR A 541 4.09 -40.09 -21.15
CA THR A 541 4.04 -41.44 -21.70
C THR A 541 2.58 -41.85 -21.90
N ALA A 542 2.30 -42.61 -22.95
CA ALA A 542 0.95 -42.92 -23.44
C ALA A 542 0.02 -43.53 -22.37
N SER A 543 0.55 -44.15 -21.32
CA SER A 543 -0.24 -44.70 -20.21
C SER A 543 -0.83 -43.65 -19.26
N SER A 544 -0.21 -42.47 -19.15
CA SER A 544 -0.71 -41.35 -18.33
C SER A 544 -1.82 -40.54 -19.02
N LYS A 545 -1.91 -40.61 -20.35
CA LYS A 545 -3.03 -40.05 -21.12
C LYS A 545 -4.35 -40.77 -20.86
N VAL A 546 -4.33 -42.08 -20.58
CA VAL A 546 -5.55 -42.87 -20.34
C VAL A 546 -6.20 -42.55 -18.99
N ARG A 547 -5.41 -42.24 -17.95
CA ARG A 547 -5.97 -41.85 -16.63
C ARG A 547 -6.45 -40.39 -16.56
N LEU A 548 -5.87 -39.47 -17.34
CA LEU A 548 -6.34 -38.08 -17.39
C LEU A 548 -7.52 -37.87 -18.35
N ALA A 549 -7.67 -38.71 -19.39
CA ALA A 549 -8.79 -38.64 -20.34
C ALA A 549 -10.16 -38.93 -19.69
N ASN A 550 -10.19 -39.65 -18.56
CA ASN A 550 -11.43 -39.97 -17.84
C ASN A 550 -11.91 -38.88 -16.88
N ARG A 551 -11.25 -37.70 -16.82
CA ARG A 551 -11.75 -36.55 -16.06
C ARG A 551 -12.02 -35.37 -16.99
N SER A 552 -13.30 -35.22 -17.33
CA SER A 552 -13.93 -34.07 -17.98
C SER A 552 -13.21 -33.57 -19.24
N GLU A 553 -13.56 -34.14 -20.39
CA GLU A 553 -13.27 -33.49 -21.68
C GLU A 553 -13.94 -32.10 -21.69
N ARG A 554 -13.14 -31.04 -21.80
CA ARG A 554 -13.68 -29.69 -22.03
C ARG A 554 -14.39 -29.70 -23.38
N ILE A 555 -15.69 -29.38 -23.38
CA ILE A 555 -16.47 -29.29 -24.62
C ILE A 555 -15.82 -28.22 -25.52
N PRO A 556 -15.41 -28.55 -26.76
CA PRO A 556 -14.76 -27.60 -27.65
C PRO A 556 -15.66 -26.39 -27.96
N LEU A 557 -15.06 -25.20 -28.02
CA LEU A 557 -15.78 -23.93 -28.24
C LEU A 557 -16.53 -23.86 -29.59
N ASN A 558 -16.11 -24.65 -30.58
CA ASN A 558 -16.74 -24.72 -31.91
C ASN A 558 -17.94 -25.69 -31.99
N VAL A 559 -18.34 -26.32 -30.88
CA VAL A 559 -19.50 -27.23 -30.88
C VAL A 559 -20.82 -26.41 -30.83
N PRO A 560 -21.79 -26.69 -31.72
CA PRO A 560 -23.11 -26.06 -31.72
C PRO A 560 -23.81 -26.18 -30.36
N LEU A 561 -24.60 -25.16 -29.98
CA LEU A 561 -25.22 -25.03 -28.65
C LEU A 561 -25.99 -26.29 -28.22
N SER A 562 -26.81 -26.85 -29.12
CA SER A 562 -27.60 -28.06 -28.87
C SER A 562 -26.73 -29.25 -28.45
N LYS A 563 -25.61 -29.45 -29.15
CA LYS A 563 -24.66 -30.53 -28.90
C LYS A 563 -23.83 -30.27 -27.63
N ARG A 564 -23.57 -29.00 -27.30
CA ARG A 564 -22.94 -28.62 -26.02
C ARG A 564 -23.85 -28.90 -24.82
N VAL A 565 -25.15 -28.60 -24.92
CA VAL A 565 -26.15 -28.92 -23.90
C VAL A 565 -26.27 -30.43 -23.73
N GLN A 566 -26.29 -31.19 -24.83
CA GLN A 566 -26.35 -32.65 -24.77
C GLN A 566 -25.09 -33.26 -24.13
N LEU A 567 -23.90 -32.75 -24.45
CA LEU A 567 -22.64 -33.20 -23.84
C LEU A 567 -22.54 -32.82 -22.36
N LEU A 568 -23.05 -31.64 -21.98
CA LEU A 568 -23.16 -31.21 -20.59
C LEU A 568 -24.13 -32.10 -19.81
N ALA A 569 -25.33 -32.34 -20.37
CA ALA A 569 -26.32 -33.23 -19.76
C ALA A 569 -25.78 -34.66 -19.60
N LYS A 570 -25.07 -35.17 -20.62
CA LYS A 570 -24.39 -36.48 -20.54
C LYS A 570 -23.32 -36.51 -19.46
N SER A 571 -22.54 -35.43 -19.29
CA SER A 571 -21.57 -35.28 -18.21
C SER A 571 -22.24 -35.25 -16.83
N LEU A 572 -23.37 -34.60 -16.68
CA LEU A 572 -24.11 -34.50 -15.42
C LEU A 572 -24.83 -35.81 -15.04
N LEU A 573 -25.22 -36.61 -16.04
CA LEU A 573 -25.92 -37.88 -15.84
C LEU A 573 -24.97 -39.08 -15.66
N GLN A 574 -23.70 -38.95 -16.05
CA GLN A 574 -22.69 -40.02 -15.92
C GLN A 574 -22.03 -40.06 -14.54
N GLU A 575 -22.13 -39.01 -13.74
CA GLU A 575 -21.72 -39.04 -12.33
C GLU A 575 -22.88 -39.61 -11.50
N PRO A 576 -22.73 -40.75 -10.80
CA PRO A 576 -23.76 -41.17 -9.85
C PRO A 576 -23.94 -40.05 -8.81
N PRO A 577 -25.19 -39.70 -8.44
CA PRO A 577 -25.41 -38.70 -7.41
C PRO A 577 -24.69 -39.13 -6.13
N LEU A 578 -23.87 -38.23 -5.57
CA LEU A 578 -23.21 -38.46 -4.30
C LEU A 578 -24.28 -38.84 -3.26
N PRO A 579 -24.15 -39.98 -2.57
CA PRO A 579 -25.14 -40.39 -1.58
C PRO A 579 -25.24 -39.33 -0.48
N TYR A 580 -26.48 -38.94 -0.17
CA TYR A 580 -26.79 -37.96 0.87
C TYR A 580 -27.13 -38.69 2.18
N PRO A 581 -26.63 -38.25 3.35
CA PRO A 581 -25.74 -37.10 3.55
C PRO A 581 -24.33 -37.41 3.04
N CYS A 582 -23.60 -36.38 2.61
CA CYS A 582 -22.25 -36.49 2.06
C CYS A 582 -21.31 -37.12 3.12
N GLN A 583 -21.22 -38.45 3.13
CA GLN A 583 -20.34 -39.20 4.00
C GLN A 583 -18.92 -39.07 3.47
N GLY A 584 -18.20 -38.05 3.93
CA GLY A 584 -16.75 -38.12 4.17
C GLY A 584 -15.78 -38.28 2.98
N GLU A 585 -16.18 -38.25 1.71
CA GLU A 585 -15.26 -38.44 0.57
C GLU A 585 -14.56 -37.16 0.06
N ASN A 586 -14.27 -36.21 0.96
CA ASN A 586 -13.17 -35.25 0.78
C ASN A 586 -12.15 -35.32 1.92
N LYS A 587 -12.11 -36.44 2.67
CA LYS A 587 -11.07 -36.71 3.67
C LYS A 587 -9.70 -37.08 3.07
N GLY A 588 -9.56 -37.11 1.74
CA GLY A 588 -8.38 -37.66 1.06
C GLY A 588 -7.50 -36.69 0.25
N VAL A 589 -7.76 -35.38 0.20
CA VAL A 589 -7.02 -34.48 -0.73
C VAL A 589 -6.20 -33.39 -0.04
N THR A 590 -6.53 -33.00 1.19
CA THR A 590 -5.79 -31.97 1.94
C THR A 590 -5.04 -32.60 3.11
N PRO A 591 -3.71 -32.48 3.16
CA PRO A 591 -2.92 -32.97 4.27
C PRO A 591 -3.35 -32.34 5.60
N LEU A 592 -2.97 -32.99 6.70
CA LEU A 592 -3.28 -32.53 8.05
C LEU A 592 -2.73 -31.11 8.29
N VAL A 593 -3.50 -30.29 9.02
CA VAL A 593 -3.09 -28.95 9.45
C VAL A 593 -1.89 -29.07 10.40
N PRO A 594 -0.79 -28.31 10.17
CA PRO A 594 0.36 -28.26 11.07
C PRO A 594 0.00 -27.85 12.50
N ASP A 595 0.94 -28.03 13.43
CA ASP A 595 0.72 -27.72 14.84
C ASP A 595 1.02 -26.27 15.24
N VAL A 596 0.71 -25.91 16.48
CA VAL A 596 0.95 -24.56 17.04
C VAL A 596 2.44 -24.17 16.97
N GLU A 597 3.35 -25.13 17.07
CA GLU A 597 4.79 -24.93 16.88
C GLU A 597 5.14 -24.41 15.48
N ASP A 598 4.34 -24.79 14.48
CA ASP A 598 4.53 -24.37 13.09
C ASP A 598 3.79 -23.06 12.77
N LEU A 599 3.00 -22.50 13.69
CA LEU A 599 2.33 -21.21 13.48
C LEU A 599 3.36 -20.08 13.45
N ILE A 600 3.48 -19.40 12.31
CA ILE A 600 4.48 -18.35 12.10
C ILE A 600 3.88 -16.95 11.91
N GLY A 601 2.57 -16.83 11.70
CA GLY A 601 1.95 -15.52 11.51
C GLY A 601 0.48 -15.55 11.18
N PHE A 602 -0.04 -14.37 10.85
CA PHE A 602 -1.46 -14.15 10.53
C PHE A 602 -1.63 -13.31 9.27
N VAL A 603 -2.72 -13.55 8.56
CA VAL A 603 -3.16 -12.76 7.40
C VAL A 603 -3.89 -11.51 7.88
N THR A 604 -3.44 -10.34 7.43
CA THR A 604 -4.07 -9.04 7.72
C THR A 604 -5.21 -8.78 6.74
N THR A 605 -4.93 -8.87 5.44
CA THR A 605 -5.92 -8.73 4.37
C THR A 605 -5.78 -9.86 3.37
N GLY A 606 -6.87 -10.54 3.02
CA GLY A 606 -6.83 -11.61 2.03
C GLY A 606 -8.10 -11.61 1.18
N GLU A 607 -7.91 -11.63 -0.13
CA GLU A 607 -8.97 -11.54 -1.14
C GLU A 607 -8.53 -12.22 -2.45
N PHE A 608 -9.46 -12.30 -3.41
CA PHE A 608 -9.12 -12.70 -4.77
C PHE A 608 -8.53 -11.51 -5.54
N CYS A 609 -7.25 -11.56 -5.90
CA CYS A 609 -6.59 -10.50 -6.64
C CYS A 609 -6.93 -10.59 -8.14
N LEU A 610 -7.58 -9.55 -8.67
CA LEU A 610 -7.94 -9.47 -10.09
C LEU A 610 -6.71 -9.33 -11.00
N ALA A 611 -5.62 -8.73 -10.50
CA ALA A 611 -4.38 -8.57 -11.26
C ALA A 611 -3.62 -9.91 -11.44
N ASP A 612 -3.58 -10.74 -10.38
CA ASP A 612 -2.91 -12.04 -10.39
C ASP A 612 -3.81 -13.19 -10.88
N GLY A 613 -5.14 -12.99 -10.88
CA GLY A 613 -6.10 -14.02 -11.28
C GLY A 613 -6.22 -15.18 -10.28
N GLY A 614 -5.87 -14.95 -9.02
CA GLY A 614 -5.81 -15.98 -7.97
C GLY A 614 -6.02 -15.42 -6.57
N GLY A 615 -6.11 -16.32 -5.58
CA GLY A 615 -6.20 -15.93 -4.17
C GLY A 615 -4.84 -15.45 -3.66
N THR A 616 -4.78 -14.22 -3.18
CA THR A 616 -3.58 -13.64 -2.57
C THR A 616 -3.93 -13.09 -1.19
N ALA A 617 -2.90 -12.80 -0.41
CA ALA A 617 -3.05 -12.25 0.92
C ALA A 617 -1.84 -11.38 1.28
N MET A 618 -2.05 -10.38 2.13
CA MET A 618 -1.02 -9.74 2.92
C MET A 618 -1.06 -10.33 4.32
N GLY A 619 0.11 -10.57 4.90
CA GLY A 619 0.22 -11.10 6.25
C GLY A 619 1.47 -10.59 6.94
N SER A 620 1.52 -10.81 8.25
CA SER A 620 2.70 -10.54 9.07
C SER A 620 3.24 -11.85 9.62
N LEU A 621 4.54 -12.08 9.44
CA LEU A 621 5.25 -13.27 9.94
C LEU A 621 6.21 -12.91 11.06
N LEU A 622 6.35 -13.80 12.05
CA LEU A 622 7.44 -13.80 13.01
C LEU A 622 8.74 -14.16 12.31
N VAL A 623 9.72 -13.26 12.36
CA VAL A 623 10.95 -13.34 11.58
C VAL A 623 11.79 -14.54 12.02
N SER A 624 11.94 -14.76 13.32
CA SER A 624 12.68 -15.91 13.88
C SER A 624 12.14 -17.25 13.36
N ARG A 625 10.82 -17.47 13.51
CA ARG A 625 10.16 -18.72 13.08
C ARG A 625 10.16 -18.89 11.56
N ALA A 626 10.04 -17.80 10.80
CA ALA A 626 10.12 -17.83 9.34
C ALA A 626 11.52 -18.23 8.84
N LEU A 627 12.59 -17.76 9.50
CA LEU A 627 13.97 -18.12 9.18
C LEU A 627 14.24 -19.60 9.46
N GLU A 628 13.76 -20.13 10.59
CA GLU A 628 13.84 -21.57 10.89
C GLU A 628 13.20 -22.42 9.79
N GLY A 629 12.02 -22.02 9.31
CA GLY A 629 11.32 -22.70 8.21
C GLY A 629 12.02 -22.60 6.85
N ALA A 630 12.80 -21.54 6.63
CA ALA A 630 13.56 -21.32 5.39
C ALA A 630 14.87 -22.13 5.30
N GLY A 631 15.16 -22.99 6.28
CA GLY A 631 16.34 -23.85 6.28
C GLY A 631 17.62 -23.16 6.76
N PHE A 632 17.52 -22.16 7.63
CA PHE A 632 18.69 -21.49 8.24
C PHE A 632 19.57 -22.43 9.08
N SER A 633 19.11 -23.65 9.41
CA SER A 633 19.92 -24.69 10.07
C SER A 633 20.54 -25.72 9.11
N GLY A 634 20.45 -25.54 7.78
CA GLY A 634 20.89 -26.52 6.76
C GLY A 634 21.69 -25.95 5.59
N SER A 635 22.54 -26.78 4.98
CA SER A 635 23.59 -26.39 4.01
C SER A 635 23.14 -26.18 2.55
N LYS A 636 21.85 -26.38 2.21
CA LYS A 636 21.32 -26.12 0.85
C LYS A 636 20.01 -25.30 0.90
N PRO A 637 19.70 -24.49 -0.12
CA PRO A 637 18.40 -23.83 -0.24
C PRO A 637 17.34 -24.91 -0.53
N ASP A 638 16.54 -25.24 0.48
CA ASP A 638 15.40 -26.14 0.34
C ASP A 638 14.42 -25.59 -0.71
N GLN A 639 13.93 -26.45 -1.61
CA GLN A 639 12.89 -26.11 -2.59
C GLN A 639 11.60 -25.56 -1.93
N GLY A 640 11.44 -25.74 -0.61
CA GLY A 640 10.32 -25.27 0.21
C GLY A 640 10.58 -24.03 1.07
N ALA A 641 11.73 -23.36 0.97
CA ALA A 641 12.11 -22.28 1.91
C ALA A 641 11.13 -21.09 2.00
N ARG A 642 10.34 -20.84 0.94
CA ARG A 642 9.31 -19.79 0.89
C ARG A 642 7.88 -20.34 0.83
N LEU A 643 7.71 -21.63 1.06
CA LEU A 643 6.38 -22.24 1.12
C LEU A 643 5.81 -22.11 2.52
N CYS A 644 4.51 -21.89 2.60
CA CYS A 644 3.75 -21.85 3.84
C CYS A 644 2.39 -22.50 3.62
N ILE A 645 1.70 -22.78 4.71
CA ILE A 645 0.37 -23.35 4.72
C ILE A 645 -0.56 -22.32 5.34
N VAL A 646 -1.65 -21.97 4.66
CA VAL A 646 -2.61 -20.96 5.11
C VAL A 646 -3.95 -21.62 5.41
N ARG A 647 -4.54 -21.29 6.56
CA ARG A 647 -5.85 -21.79 6.98
C ARG A 647 -6.73 -20.65 7.48
N ASN A 648 -7.95 -20.57 6.98
CA ASN A 648 -8.92 -19.59 7.44
C ASN A 648 -9.43 -19.94 8.85
N ALA A 649 -9.75 -18.90 9.64
CA ALA A 649 -10.35 -19.09 10.96
C ALA A 649 -11.72 -19.78 10.84
N GLY A 650 -11.95 -20.84 11.63
CA GLY A 650 -13.18 -21.63 11.55
C GLY A 650 -13.26 -22.63 10.38
N GLU A 651 -12.24 -22.71 9.52
CA GLU A 651 -12.12 -23.77 8.51
C GLU A 651 -11.11 -24.82 8.96
N ASN A 652 -11.39 -26.10 8.67
CA ASN A 652 -10.45 -27.20 8.89
C ASN A 652 -9.55 -27.47 7.67
N VAL A 653 -9.82 -26.81 6.54
CA VAL A 653 -9.06 -26.97 5.29
C VAL A 653 -7.92 -25.97 5.25
N ALA A 654 -6.69 -26.48 5.15
CA ALA A 654 -5.51 -25.68 4.91
C ALA A 654 -5.08 -25.74 3.43
N ARG A 655 -4.39 -24.70 2.95
CA ARG A 655 -3.97 -24.56 1.56
C ARG A 655 -2.49 -24.22 1.47
N LEU A 656 -1.81 -24.78 0.48
CA LEU A 656 -0.41 -24.47 0.21
C LEU A 656 -0.29 -23.11 -0.46
N ALA A 657 0.65 -22.30 0.04
CA ALA A 657 0.91 -20.95 -0.43
C ALA A 657 2.42 -20.68 -0.50
N ARG A 658 2.79 -19.63 -1.22
CA ARG A 658 4.15 -19.08 -1.24
C ARG A 658 4.12 -17.66 -0.71
N TRP A 659 5.05 -17.33 0.17
CA TRP A 659 5.22 -15.98 0.67
C TRP A 659 6.46 -15.30 0.05
N GLU A 660 6.35 -13.99 -0.14
CA GLU A 660 7.38 -13.09 -0.62
C GLU A 660 7.43 -11.88 0.31
N VAL A 661 8.62 -11.33 0.56
CA VAL A 661 8.73 -10.14 1.42
C VAL A 661 8.06 -8.95 0.74
N ALA A 662 7.15 -8.29 1.45
CA ALA A 662 6.56 -7.06 0.96
C ALA A 662 7.55 -5.92 1.18
N ASN A 663 8.04 -5.31 0.09
CA ASN A 663 8.84 -4.10 0.17
C ASN A 663 7.87 -2.92 0.28
N GLY A 664 7.80 -2.33 1.47
CA GLY A 664 7.05 -1.10 1.75
C GLY A 664 7.96 0.05 2.13
#